data_AF-A0A6J0BBA3-F1
#
_entry.id   AF-A0A6J0BBA3-F1
#
_cell.length_a   1.000
_cell.length_b   1.000
_cell.length_c   1.000
_cell.angle_alpha   90.00
_cell.angle_beta   90.00
_cell.angle_gamma   90.00
#
_symmetry.space_group_name_H-M   'P 1'
#
loop_
_entity.id
_entity.type
_entity.pdbx_description
1 polymer ?
#
loop_
_entity_poly.entity_id
_entity_poly.type
_entity_poly.pdbx_seq_one_letter_code
_entity_poly.pdbx_strand_id
1 'polypeptide(L)'
;MSDNGGQANMSGSSGIAKKSRRGKRANNKPNPINVEQMLATTLQKIEVQPKKRPPRRPKAFNQGSNSIDNNSEISPAVKLNTVLHEQTNAIAVNHIQAPIVPQIIQNQGVNLMNKKKLSTKCKKNHLSKNQQVIRGQTENLSMNIAVGDAGGNRRKNKVSNTPGKSTENKKGNKTSFPDYIPQTLIRKLLVNQTSKEIEYVEGNIRINPKCFKEAYVAMPNDEMDILIDGIHDRNRALEGDLVAVKINPTDKWRNLKSNKPQKTATVVCILEKIHPRKAVGFLKVMPDKNNRVALFAPRDHKVPRLTIDSTYWPPNFYSDPESYANIMFFAEIISWNDVRYAHGKILKCIGKTGDLRAESCAIVLEYDLDMTPYSTELTQDLPPSDYQPVATDIDGREDWRKKCIFTIDPATAADLDDAMSCSPMENGNFEVGVHIADVTHYLNAFTPLDQAVARRATTIYLSDNVYHMLPKQLCNVCSLLPGYDKLAFSVIFEMTPGGDIVRHRFTKTVINSCCQFSYEHAQVMIMNPTKKWSNDEIPVIKGSYTISELCTVVNNLNNLAVKMREKRFENGSLRIDQPKLHVIVDRESGLPISFTLEEQKDSNRLIEEFMLLANMTVARHLYENFPDVSLLRCHQPPLMRNLSKTQTMLEKFGIHIDIESAGALQASLVRYQPDPCGSTKDFYLAKCRAVVMNILCAKTMARARYFCTSVKMDAETLKHYALNVPLYTHFTSPIRRYSDCIVHRLLHASIQNALPVPNWTPSLCAEARKHHCHHT
;
A
#
# COMPACT_ATOMS: atom_id res chain seq x y z
N MET A 1 -50.15 -19.59 -39.75
CA MET A 1 -51.49 -19.09 -40.12
C MET A 1 -51.55 -17.65 -39.64
N SER A 2 -51.53 -16.71 -40.62
CA SER A 2 -52.29 -15.44 -40.74
C SER A 2 -52.98 -14.88 -39.48
N ASP A 3 -53.14 -13.59 -39.21
CA ASP A 3 -52.93 -12.28 -39.85
C ASP A 3 -53.03 -11.25 -38.68
N ASN A 4 -52.27 -10.14 -38.59
CA ASN A 4 -52.25 -8.88 -39.35
C ASN A 4 -53.41 -7.88 -39.07
N GLY A 5 -53.03 -6.64 -38.69
CA GLY A 5 -53.78 -5.37 -38.85
C GLY A 5 -54.91 -5.08 -37.84
N GLY A 6 -55.16 -3.88 -37.33
CA GLY A 6 -54.72 -2.53 -37.69
C GLY A 6 -55.92 -1.54 -37.60
N GLN A 7 -55.61 -0.24 -37.45
CA GLN A 7 -56.48 0.95 -37.57
C GLN A 7 -57.28 1.41 -36.34
N ALA A 8 -57.63 2.70 -36.13
CA ALA A 8 -57.08 4.05 -36.39
C ALA A 8 -58.25 5.05 -36.22
N ASN A 9 -57.95 6.27 -35.73
CA ASN A 9 -58.64 7.56 -36.00
C ASN A 9 -60.08 7.75 -35.46
N MET A 10 -60.61 8.95 -35.16
CA MET A 10 -60.17 10.36 -35.19
C MET A 10 -61.24 11.24 -34.45
N SER A 11 -60.82 12.44 -34.00
CA SER A 11 -61.51 13.77 -33.89
C SER A 11 -63.03 13.90 -33.56
N GLY A 12 -63.57 14.95 -32.92
CA GLY A 12 -63.08 16.23 -32.39
C GLY A 12 -64.24 17.22 -32.14
N SER A 13 -64.02 18.22 -31.24
CA SER A 13 -64.67 19.57 -31.11
C SER A 13 -66.21 19.68 -30.86
N SER A 14 -66.82 20.65 -30.13
CA SER A 14 -66.51 22.02 -29.67
C SER A 14 -67.59 22.62 -28.73
N GLY A 15 -67.20 23.51 -27.78
CA GLY A 15 -67.95 24.72 -27.28
C GLY A 15 -69.10 24.50 -26.26
N ILE A 16 -69.38 25.30 -25.21
CA ILE A 16 -69.26 26.75 -24.90
C ILE A 16 -69.25 26.98 -23.35
N ALA A 17 -68.74 28.16 -22.93
CA ALA A 17 -68.31 28.61 -21.60
C ALA A 17 -69.38 29.10 -20.58
N LYS A 18 -68.97 29.18 -19.29
CA LYS A 18 -69.30 30.28 -18.33
C LYS A 18 -68.28 30.39 -17.18
N LYS A 19 -68.05 31.64 -16.73
CA LYS A 19 -66.98 32.18 -15.85
C LYS A 19 -67.14 31.87 -14.34
N SER A 20 -66.05 31.73 -13.56
CA SER A 20 -65.60 32.73 -12.55
C SER A 20 -64.41 32.29 -11.64
N ARG A 21 -63.46 33.24 -11.50
CA ARG A 21 -62.53 33.60 -10.39
C ARG A 21 -61.58 32.59 -9.70
N ARG A 22 -60.30 32.74 -10.11
CA ARG A 22 -59.03 32.94 -9.35
C ARG A 22 -58.67 32.06 -8.13
N GLY A 23 -57.59 31.29 -8.31
CA GLY A 23 -56.67 30.81 -7.26
C GLY A 23 -55.55 29.94 -7.82
N LYS A 24 -54.46 30.53 -8.36
CA LYS A 24 -53.28 29.78 -8.84
C LYS A 24 -52.32 29.51 -7.67
N ARG A 25 -52.11 28.25 -7.31
CA ARG A 25 -50.87 27.75 -6.68
C ARG A 25 -50.13 26.92 -7.73
N ALA A 26 -48.95 27.39 -8.14
CA ALA A 26 -48.07 26.70 -9.07
C ALA A 26 -47.27 25.62 -8.32
N ASN A 27 -47.27 24.41 -8.87
CA ASN A 27 -46.36 23.32 -8.50
C ASN A 27 -44.98 23.61 -9.11
N ASN A 28 -43.97 23.87 -8.27
CA ASN A 28 -42.57 23.85 -8.69
C ASN A 28 -42.05 22.40 -8.60
N LYS A 29 -41.79 21.78 -9.77
CA LYS A 29 -40.85 20.65 -9.87
C LYS A 29 -39.41 21.21 -9.81
N PRO A 30 -38.46 20.55 -9.13
CA PRO A 30 -37.07 21.00 -9.13
C PRO A 30 -36.42 20.69 -10.49
N ASN A 31 -35.74 21.68 -11.07
CA ASN A 31 -34.92 21.51 -12.27
C ASN A 31 -33.74 20.55 -11.96
N PRO A 32 -33.33 19.70 -12.93
CA PRO A 32 -32.10 18.94 -12.79
C PRO A 32 -30.91 19.90 -12.75
N ILE A 33 -30.04 19.69 -11.76
CA ILE A 33 -28.80 20.46 -11.60
C ILE A 33 -27.92 20.17 -12.81
N ASN A 34 -27.69 21.20 -13.64
CA ASN A 34 -26.76 21.10 -14.76
C ASN A 34 -25.31 21.10 -14.22
N VAL A 35 -24.78 19.90 -14.00
CA VAL A 35 -23.44 19.65 -13.47
C VAL A 35 -22.34 20.27 -14.35
N GLU A 36 -22.59 20.46 -15.65
CA GLU A 36 -21.64 21.10 -16.57
C GLU A 36 -21.41 22.58 -16.27
N GLN A 37 -22.44 23.31 -15.83
CA GLN A 37 -22.30 24.72 -15.45
C GLN A 37 -21.51 24.90 -14.14
N MET A 38 -21.67 23.99 -13.17
CA MET A 38 -20.90 24.04 -11.92
C MET A 38 -19.42 23.69 -12.14
N LEU A 39 -19.11 22.72 -13.00
CA LEU A 39 -17.73 22.35 -13.33
C LEU A 39 -17.01 23.47 -14.10
N ALA A 40 -17.68 24.12 -15.06
CA ALA A 40 -17.13 25.24 -15.81
C ALA A 40 -16.77 26.43 -14.89
N THR A 41 -17.62 26.73 -13.90
CA THR A 41 -17.39 27.83 -12.94
C THR A 41 -16.25 27.52 -11.97
N THR A 42 -15.96 26.24 -11.71
CA THR A 42 -14.89 25.82 -10.81
C THR A 42 -13.53 25.81 -11.52
N LEU A 43 -13.49 25.44 -12.81
CA LEU A 43 -12.27 25.44 -13.62
C LEU A 43 -11.73 26.85 -13.90
N GLN A 44 -12.60 27.86 -14.07
CA GLN A 44 -12.17 29.27 -14.22
C GLN A 44 -11.50 29.85 -12.96
N LYS A 45 -11.66 29.24 -11.77
CA LYS A 45 -11.00 29.68 -10.53
C LYS A 45 -9.63 29.05 -10.30
N ILE A 46 -9.22 28.09 -11.13
CA ILE A 46 -7.96 27.33 -10.97
C ILE A 46 -6.87 27.80 -11.97
N GLU A 47 -7.16 28.76 -12.86
CA GLU A 47 -6.13 29.44 -13.64
C GLU A 47 -5.27 30.36 -12.77
N VAL A 48 -4.23 29.80 -12.16
CA VAL A 48 -3.08 30.59 -11.70
C VAL A 48 -2.27 30.95 -12.93
N GLN A 49 -2.43 32.19 -13.42
CA GLN A 49 -1.55 32.71 -14.47
C GLN A 49 -0.10 32.73 -13.94
N PRO A 50 0.88 32.18 -14.68
CA PRO A 50 2.28 32.32 -14.31
C PRO A 50 2.67 33.79 -14.45
N LYS A 51 3.00 34.45 -13.32
CA LYS A 51 3.65 35.77 -13.34
C LYS A 51 5.00 35.63 -14.04
N LYS A 52 5.08 36.05 -15.30
CA LYS A 52 6.34 36.28 -16.01
C LYS A 52 7.18 37.29 -15.20
N ARG A 53 8.25 36.82 -14.57
CA ARG A 53 9.32 37.71 -14.08
C ARG A 53 10.18 38.13 -15.28
N PRO A 54 10.51 39.42 -15.45
CA PRO A 54 11.44 39.84 -16.50
C PRO A 54 12.86 39.34 -16.18
N PRO A 55 13.69 39.06 -17.21
CA PRO A 55 15.06 38.60 -17.00
C PRO A 55 15.90 39.69 -16.32
N ARG A 56 16.64 39.31 -15.27
CA ARG A 56 17.67 40.17 -14.67
C ARG A 56 18.84 40.27 -15.64
N ARG A 57 19.11 41.49 -16.13
CA ARG A 57 20.35 41.83 -16.87
C ARG A 57 21.58 41.60 -15.99
N PRO A 58 22.68 41.02 -16.51
CA PRO A 58 23.97 41.08 -15.86
C PRO A 58 24.51 42.52 -15.88
N LYS A 59 25.09 42.97 -14.76
CA LYS A 59 25.83 44.24 -14.69
C LYS A 59 27.17 44.04 -15.40
N ALA A 60 27.37 44.78 -16.49
CA ALA A 60 28.66 44.94 -17.13
C ALA A 60 29.60 45.76 -16.22
N PHE A 61 30.84 45.29 -16.10
CA PHE A 61 31.98 46.08 -15.63
C PHE A 61 32.46 46.97 -16.79
N ASN A 62 32.84 48.20 -16.45
CA ASN A 62 33.25 49.25 -17.38
C ASN A 62 34.49 48.89 -18.22
N GLN A 63 34.47 49.40 -19.45
CA GLN A 63 35.62 49.50 -20.35
C GLN A 63 36.65 50.52 -19.86
N GLY A 64 37.91 50.25 -20.20
CA GLY A 64 39.01 51.22 -20.29
C GLY A 64 40.07 50.73 -21.26
N SER A 65 39.92 51.11 -22.54
CA SER A 65 40.97 51.43 -23.55
C SER A 65 42.30 50.64 -23.58
N ASN A 66 42.59 49.92 -24.68
CA ASN A 66 43.46 50.41 -25.78
C ASN A 66 43.91 49.30 -26.76
N SER A 67 44.03 49.74 -28.02
CA SER A 67 44.93 49.30 -29.11
C SER A 67 44.91 47.86 -29.66
N ILE A 68 44.40 47.82 -30.89
CA ILE A 68 44.80 47.05 -32.07
C ILE A 68 46.31 46.73 -32.12
N ASP A 69 46.69 45.47 -32.41
CA ASP A 69 47.50 45.11 -33.60
C ASP A 69 47.82 43.60 -33.71
N ASN A 70 47.68 43.12 -34.95
CA ASN A 70 48.51 42.14 -35.69
C ASN A 70 48.58 40.64 -35.34
N ASN A 71 48.16 39.88 -36.37
CA ASN A 71 48.89 38.84 -37.11
C ASN A 71 48.98 37.37 -36.63
N SER A 72 48.43 36.54 -37.52
CA SER A 72 49.02 35.37 -38.20
C SER A 72 49.39 34.10 -37.42
N GLU A 73 48.65 33.06 -37.79
CA GLU A 73 49.11 31.74 -38.29
C GLU A 73 49.86 30.74 -37.39
N ILE A 74 49.67 29.49 -37.81
CA ILE A 74 50.52 28.28 -37.71
C ILE A 74 50.25 27.33 -36.51
N SER A 75 49.73 26.15 -36.85
CA SER A 75 49.82 24.85 -36.14
C SER A 75 51.30 24.34 -36.11
N PRO A 76 51.66 23.07 -35.84
CA PRO A 76 51.07 21.95 -35.07
C PRO A 76 52.09 21.29 -34.09
N ALA A 77 51.73 20.11 -33.55
CA ALA A 77 52.62 19.00 -33.13
C ALA A 77 53.26 19.08 -31.71
N VAL A 78 53.60 18.02 -30.94
CA VAL A 78 53.51 16.55 -30.97
C VAL A 78 54.11 16.01 -29.63
N LYS A 79 53.79 14.75 -29.24
CA LYS A 79 54.48 13.82 -28.29
C LYS A 79 54.27 14.02 -26.77
N LEU A 80 53.68 13.05 -26.03
CA LEU A 80 54.10 11.69 -25.57
C LEU A 80 54.85 11.70 -24.23
N ASN A 81 54.23 11.12 -23.18
CA ASN A 81 54.78 10.09 -22.28
C ASN A 81 53.77 9.86 -21.12
N THR A 82 53.07 8.72 -21.02
CA THR A 82 53.37 7.48 -20.26
C THR A 82 53.45 7.59 -18.73
N VAL A 83 52.62 6.75 -18.07
CA VAL A 83 52.79 6.05 -16.77
C VAL A 83 52.12 6.63 -15.49
N LEU A 84 51.14 5.84 -15.01
CA LEU A 84 50.68 5.49 -13.65
C LEU A 84 50.40 6.60 -12.60
N HIS A 85 49.17 6.61 -12.12
CA HIS A 85 48.92 6.50 -10.67
C HIS A 85 47.54 5.91 -10.37
N GLU A 86 47.53 4.74 -9.71
CA GLU A 86 46.42 4.27 -8.91
C GLU A 86 46.12 5.30 -7.80
N GLN A 87 44.84 5.61 -7.60
CA GLN A 87 44.34 6.09 -6.32
C GLN A 87 42.99 5.42 -6.01
N THR A 88 43.10 4.43 -5.14
CA THR A 88 42.06 3.95 -4.22
C THR A 88 41.42 5.12 -3.47
N ASN A 89 40.09 5.21 -3.44
CA ASN A 89 39.37 6.01 -2.45
C ASN A 89 38.46 5.10 -1.62
N ALA A 90 38.97 4.74 -0.45
CA ALA A 90 38.20 4.27 0.68
C ALA A 90 37.33 5.42 1.20
N ILE A 91 36.01 5.24 1.24
CA ILE A 91 35.11 6.14 1.94
C ILE A 91 34.84 5.54 3.32
N ALA A 92 35.38 6.21 4.33
CA ALA A 92 35.21 5.91 5.74
C ALA A 92 33.72 5.96 6.13
N VAL A 93 33.27 4.87 6.75
CA VAL A 93 31.94 4.74 7.35
C VAL A 93 31.95 5.50 8.69
N ASN A 94 31.24 6.62 8.75
CA ASN A 94 30.96 7.28 10.03
C ASN A 94 29.85 6.51 10.76
N HIS A 95 30.26 5.74 11.78
CA HIS A 95 29.40 5.30 12.87
C HIS A 95 28.89 6.54 13.63
N ILE A 96 27.57 6.69 13.78
CA ILE A 96 26.99 7.60 14.76
C ILE A 96 26.25 6.75 15.80
N GLN A 97 26.91 6.59 16.95
CA GLN A 97 26.34 6.13 18.21
C GLN A 97 25.27 7.12 18.70
N ALA A 98 24.24 6.58 19.37
CA ALA A 98 23.23 7.33 20.10
C ALA A 98 23.87 8.28 21.14
N PRO A 99 23.28 9.48 21.39
CA PRO A 99 23.87 10.40 22.35
C PRO A 99 23.66 9.91 23.78
N ILE A 100 24.78 9.66 24.45
CA ILE A 100 24.93 9.50 25.89
C ILE A 100 24.73 10.88 26.55
N VAL A 101 23.93 10.92 27.62
CA VAL A 101 23.71 12.07 28.49
C VAL A 101 25.00 12.43 29.23
N PRO A 102 25.46 13.71 29.26
CA PRO A 102 26.50 14.11 30.20
C PRO A 102 25.89 14.64 31.50
N GLN A 103 26.20 13.97 32.61
CA GLN A 103 26.21 14.57 33.94
C GLN A 103 27.53 15.35 34.11
N ILE A 104 27.48 16.64 34.46
CA ILE A 104 28.58 17.34 35.14
C ILE A 104 28.02 18.27 36.23
N ILE A 105 28.81 18.31 37.31
CA ILE A 105 28.64 18.79 38.68
C ILE A 105 28.78 20.33 38.84
N GLN A 106 28.21 20.81 39.94
CA GLN A 106 28.34 22.10 40.66
C GLN A 106 29.64 22.92 40.42
N ASN A 107 29.51 24.24 40.24
CA ASN A 107 29.85 25.25 41.28
C ASN A 107 29.66 26.72 40.85
N GLN A 108 29.19 27.50 41.83
CA GLN A 108 29.47 28.91 42.15
C GLN A 108 29.14 30.03 41.14
N GLY A 109 28.29 30.96 41.59
CA GLY A 109 27.84 32.11 40.81
C GLY A 109 28.50 33.43 41.19
N VAL A 110 28.15 34.50 40.45
CA VAL A 110 28.23 35.90 40.86
C VAL A 110 27.17 36.70 40.09
N ASN A 111 26.47 37.58 40.83
CA ASN A 111 25.53 38.60 40.37
C ASN A 111 26.12 39.56 39.34
N LEU A 112 25.29 40.10 38.42
CA LEU A 112 25.28 41.54 38.13
C LEU A 112 24.00 42.00 37.42
N MET A 113 23.47 43.12 37.92
CA MET A 113 22.22 43.77 37.56
C MET A 113 22.28 44.55 36.23
N ASN A 114 21.07 44.97 35.81
CA ASN A 114 20.69 46.31 35.31
C ASN A 114 20.75 46.63 33.80
N LYS A 115 19.56 46.78 33.17
CA LYS A 115 18.90 48.06 32.77
C LYS A 115 17.75 47.77 31.78
N LYS A 116 16.49 48.13 32.14
CA LYS A 116 15.71 49.32 31.68
C LYS A 116 15.50 49.37 30.16
N LYS A 117 14.29 49.13 29.63
CA LYS A 117 13.06 49.97 29.54
C LYS A 117 12.88 50.48 28.10
N LEU A 118 11.70 50.25 27.51
CA LEU A 118 10.75 51.20 26.88
C LEU A 118 9.84 50.41 25.91
N SER A 119 8.52 50.29 26.13
CA SER A 119 7.44 51.26 25.77
C SER A 119 7.36 51.49 24.25
N THR A 120 6.24 51.44 23.52
CA THR A 120 4.79 51.54 23.80
C THR A 120 4.00 51.29 22.50
N LYS A 121 2.66 51.19 22.64
CA LYS A 121 1.55 51.54 21.70
C LYS A 121 0.79 50.43 20.96
N CYS A 122 -0.31 50.05 21.61
CA CYS A 122 -1.62 49.75 21.02
C CYS A 122 -2.20 50.91 20.17
N LYS A 123 -3.01 50.54 19.16
CA LYS A 123 -4.33 51.09 18.77
C LYS A 123 -5.00 50.02 17.88
N LYS A 124 -5.99 49.24 18.33
CA LYS A 124 -7.45 49.50 18.48
C LYS A 124 -8.15 50.08 17.24
N ASN A 125 -9.03 49.26 16.63
CA ASN A 125 -10.50 49.42 16.57
C ASN A 125 -11.12 48.24 15.81
N HIS A 126 -12.42 47.93 15.86
CA HIS A 126 -13.38 47.62 16.93
C HIS A 126 -14.65 47.11 16.20
N LEU A 127 -15.36 46.11 16.76
CA LEU A 127 -16.84 45.91 16.72
C LEU A 127 -17.50 45.56 15.36
N SER A 128 -18.53 44.70 15.23
CA SER A 128 -19.54 44.19 16.18
C SER A 128 -20.41 43.07 15.56
N LYS A 129 -21.25 42.46 16.43
CA LYS A 129 -22.48 41.65 16.24
C LYS A 129 -22.28 40.12 16.21
N ASN A 130 -22.89 39.29 17.07
CA ASN A 130 -24.13 39.40 17.85
C ASN A 130 -24.10 38.56 19.16
N GLN A 131 -24.67 39.13 20.23
CA GLN A 131 -25.36 38.51 21.39
C GLN A 131 -26.62 37.75 20.92
N GLN A 132 -27.37 36.91 21.62
CA GLN A 132 -27.56 36.41 23.00
C GLN A 132 -28.66 35.32 22.83
N VAL A 133 -28.75 34.31 23.70
CA VAL A 133 -29.96 33.92 24.48
C VAL A 133 -29.50 32.84 25.46
N ILE A 134 -29.67 33.08 26.76
CA ILE A 134 -30.30 32.20 27.77
C ILE A 134 -30.16 32.95 29.11
N ARG A 135 -31.28 33.32 29.70
CA ARG A 135 -31.39 33.80 31.08
C ARG A 135 -32.68 33.24 31.68
N GLY A 136 -32.55 32.83 32.94
CA GLY A 136 -33.61 32.56 33.90
C GLY A 136 -33.54 31.13 34.42
N GLN A 137 -33.49 30.82 35.72
CA GLN A 137 -33.50 31.52 37.01
C GLN A 137 -32.98 30.42 38.01
N THR A 138 -31.98 30.64 38.88
CA THR A 138 -32.12 30.99 40.32
C THR A 138 -33.33 30.34 41.00
N GLU A 139 -33.27 29.62 42.12
CA GLU A 139 -32.51 29.80 43.37
C GLU A 139 -32.88 28.61 44.29
N ASN A 140 -31.94 28.04 45.06
CA ASN A 140 -31.93 28.23 46.52
C ASN A 140 -30.86 27.42 47.26
N LEU A 141 -30.19 28.18 48.13
CA LEU A 141 -29.15 27.87 49.08
C LEU A 141 -29.53 26.78 50.11
N SER A 142 -28.54 26.04 50.63
CA SER A 142 -28.06 26.28 52.01
C SER A 142 -26.83 25.44 52.35
N MET A 143 -26.00 26.07 53.19
CA MET A 143 -24.66 25.68 53.63
C MET A 143 -24.69 24.48 54.58
N ASN A 144 -23.57 23.75 54.66
CA ASN A 144 -23.18 23.06 55.89
C ASN A 144 -21.72 23.39 56.21
N ILE A 145 -21.55 24.11 57.33
CA ILE A 145 -20.30 24.34 58.04
C ILE A 145 -20.10 23.17 59.01
N ALA A 146 -18.88 22.67 59.06
CA ALA A 146 -18.42 21.67 60.02
C ALA A 146 -18.12 22.31 61.39
N VAL A 147 -18.54 21.68 62.47
CA VAL A 147 -17.85 21.67 63.78
C VAL A 147 -18.14 20.31 64.44
N GLY A 148 -17.10 19.64 64.92
CA GLY A 148 -17.20 18.35 65.61
C GLY A 148 -17.48 18.47 67.09
N ASP A 149 -17.78 17.35 67.74
CA ASP A 149 -17.23 17.02 69.05
C ASP A 149 -17.35 15.53 69.35
N ALA A 150 -16.50 15.09 70.27
CA ALA A 150 -16.19 13.74 70.71
C ALA A 150 -17.30 13.06 71.52
N GLY A 151 -17.19 11.73 71.66
CA GLY A 151 -17.93 10.97 72.66
C GLY A 151 -17.99 9.48 72.36
N GLY A 152 -17.07 8.70 72.93
CA GLY A 152 -17.04 7.25 72.77
C GLY A 152 -18.16 6.54 73.52
N ASN A 153 -18.57 5.37 73.01
CA ASN A 153 -18.94 4.24 73.86
C ASN A 153 -18.88 2.90 73.13
N ARG A 154 -18.16 1.95 73.74
CA ARG A 154 -18.12 0.53 73.37
C ARG A 154 -19.43 -0.15 73.81
N ARG A 155 -20.13 -0.87 72.92
CA ARG A 155 -20.87 -2.08 73.29
C ARG A 155 -20.84 -3.13 72.17
N LYS A 156 -20.56 -4.37 72.61
CA LYS A 156 -20.47 -5.61 71.83
C LYS A 156 -21.85 -6.22 71.55
N ASN A 157 -21.87 -7.07 70.52
CA ASN A 157 -22.73 -8.23 70.27
C ASN A 157 -24.20 -7.99 69.84
N LYS A 158 -24.55 -8.42 68.62
CA LYS A 158 -25.14 -9.76 68.39
C LYS A 158 -25.38 -10.01 66.89
N VAL A 159 -24.99 -11.20 66.46
CA VAL A 159 -25.36 -11.84 65.21
C VAL A 159 -26.81 -12.32 65.34
N SER A 160 -27.65 -12.01 64.35
CA SER A 160 -28.89 -12.75 64.08
C SER A 160 -29.22 -12.66 62.59
N ASN A 161 -29.08 -13.81 61.92
CA ASN A 161 -29.55 -14.11 60.56
C ASN A 161 -31.10 -14.08 60.51
N THR A 162 -31.69 -13.45 59.49
CA THR A 162 -32.63 -14.03 58.49
C THR A 162 -33.30 -12.94 57.62
N PRO A 163 -33.85 -13.26 56.44
CA PRO A 163 -33.57 -12.53 55.20
C PRO A 163 -34.65 -11.52 54.81
N GLY A 164 -34.23 -10.29 54.51
CA GLY A 164 -35.09 -9.26 53.91
C GLY A 164 -34.74 -9.06 52.44
N LYS A 165 -35.71 -9.33 51.56
CA LYS A 165 -35.68 -9.01 50.13
C LYS A 165 -35.26 -7.55 49.92
N SER A 166 -34.09 -7.32 49.31
CA SER A 166 -33.73 -6.04 48.71
C SER A 166 -33.57 -6.22 47.22
N THR A 167 -34.51 -5.64 46.49
CA THR A 167 -34.46 -5.28 45.08
C THR A 167 -33.06 -4.79 44.67
N GLU A 168 -32.33 -5.62 43.92
CA GLU A 168 -31.10 -5.21 43.25
C GLU A 168 -31.42 -4.17 42.18
N ASN A 169 -31.25 -2.91 42.54
CA ASN A 169 -31.11 -1.81 41.58
C ASN A 169 -29.72 -1.92 40.92
N LYS A 170 -29.54 -2.88 40.00
CA LYS A 170 -28.33 -3.01 39.17
C LYS A 170 -28.34 -1.96 38.04
N LYS A 171 -28.03 -0.71 38.36
CA LYS A 171 -27.33 0.17 37.39
C LYS A 171 -25.84 -0.17 37.49
N GLY A 172 -25.44 -1.29 36.90
CA GLY A 172 -24.03 -1.68 36.81
C GLY A 172 -23.22 -0.62 36.05
N ASN A 173 -22.15 -0.13 36.66
CA ASN A 173 -21.17 0.72 36.00
C ASN A 173 -20.60 -0.03 34.78
N LYS A 174 -20.93 0.44 33.57
CA LYS A 174 -20.40 -0.08 32.28
C LYS A 174 -18.94 0.31 32.04
N THR A 175 -18.09 0.24 33.06
CA THR A 175 -16.69 0.72 32.97
C THR A 175 -15.70 -0.39 32.63
N SER A 176 -16.08 -1.66 32.80
CA SER A 176 -15.25 -2.83 32.46
C SER A 176 -15.80 -3.56 31.23
N PHE A 177 -14.90 -4.23 30.51
CA PHE A 177 -15.25 -5.10 29.40
C PHE A 177 -15.78 -6.47 29.88
N PRO A 178 -16.59 -7.16 29.06
CA PRO A 178 -16.96 -8.55 29.33
C PRO A 178 -15.76 -9.48 29.17
N ASP A 179 -15.71 -10.55 29.96
CA ASP A 179 -14.66 -11.56 29.86
C ASP A 179 -14.73 -12.34 28.54
N TYR A 180 -13.56 -12.79 28.07
CA TYR A 180 -13.51 -13.64 26.88
C TYR A 180 -13.91 -15.07 27.19
N ILE A 181 -14.59 -15.70 26.24
CA ILE A 181 -14.81 -17.14 26.26
C ILE A 181 -13.48 -17.82 25.88
N PRO A 182 -13.07 -18.90 26.57
CA PRO A 182 -11.84 -19.62 26.23
C PRO A 182 -11.81 -20.07 24.76
N GLN A 183 -10.66 -19.89 24.09
CA GLN A 183 -10.50 -20.21 22.67
C GLN A 183 -10.88 -21.66 22.34
N THR A 184 -10.57 -22.61 23.22
CA THR A 184 -10.90 -24.04 23.04
C THR A 184 -12.41 -24.29 22.99
N LEU A 185 -13.20 -23.56 23.78
CA LEU A 185 -14.65 -23.65 23.79
C LEU A 185 -15.24 -22.97 22.54
N ILE A 186 -14.75 -21.78 22.18
CA ILE A 186 -15.19 -21.07 20.97
C ILE A 186 -14.95 -21.87 19.70
N ARG A 187 -13.79 -22.51 19.56
CA ARG A 187 -13.50 -23.36 18.40
C ARG A 187 -14.49 -24.52 18.29
N LYS A 188 -14.91 -25.13 19.41
CA LYS A 188 -15.95 -26.16 19.42
C LYS A 188 -17.32 -25.60 19.01
N LEU A 189 -17.70 -24.43 19.52
CA LEU A 189 -18.97 -23.78 19.18
C LEU A 189 -19.06 -23.40 17.69
N LEU A 190 -17.96 -22.90 17.12
CA LEU A 190 -17.88 -22.55 15.70
C LEU A 190 -18.04 -23.76 14.77
N VAL A 191 -17.56 -24.94 15.19
CA VAL A 191 -17.66 -26.19 14.41
C VAL A 191 -19.01 -26.89 14.62
N ASN A 192 -19.57 -26.84 15.82
CA ASN A 192 -20.78 -27.60 16.18
C ASN A 192 -22.11 -26.91 15.78
N GLN A 193 -22.06 -25.66 15.31
CA GLN A 193 -23.25 -24.94 14.86
C GLN A 193 -23.72 -25.45 13.48
N THR A 194 -25.04 -25.46 13.26
CA THR A 194 -25.62 -25.85 11.97
C THR A 194 -25.79 -24.63 11.06
N SER A 195 -25.75 -24.82 9.73
CA SER A 195 -25.90 -23.73 8.76
C SER A 195 -27.24 -22.97 8.85
N LYS A 196 -28.23 -23.50 9.56
CA LYS A 196 -29.55 -22.88 9.76
C LYS A 196 -29.61 -21.98 11.01
N GLU A 197 -28.72 -22.17 11.99
CA GLU A 197 -28.68 -21.43 13.25
C GLU A 197 -27.24 -20.97 13.55
N ILE A 198 -26.75 -20.00 12.78
CA ILE A 198 -25.44 -19.40 13.01
C ILE A 198 -25.55 -18.46 14.22
N GLU A 199 -24.99 -18.87 15.36
CA GLU A 199 -24.90 -18.04 16.57
C GLU A 199 -23.56 -17.31 16.64
N TYR A 200 -22.48 -17.98 16.20
CA TYR A 200 -21.12 -17.46 16.25
C TYR A 200 -20.53 -17.31 14.86
N VAL A 201 -19.84 -16.19 14.63
CA VAL A 201 -19.16 -15.92 13.36
C VAL A 201 -17.71 -15.61 13.63
N GLU A 202 -16.83 -16.24 12.87
CA GLU A 202 -15.41 -15.96 12.84
C GLU A 202 -15.08 -15.02 11.67
N GLY A 203 -14.20 -14.04 11.89
CA GLY A 203 -13.67 -13.22 10.81
C GLY A 203 -12.75 -12.10 11.30
N ASN A 204 -12.03 -11.48 10.37
CA ASN A 204 -11.20 -10.33 10.67
C ASN A 204 -12.06 -9.08 10.91
N ILE A 205 -11.86 -8.42 12.05
CA ILE A 205 -12.60 -7.21 12.40
C ILE A 205 -12.04 -5.98 11.65
N ARG A 206 -12.94 -5.14 11.14
CA ARG A 206 -12.64 -3.88 10.45
C ARG A 206 -13.31 -2.72 11.17
N ILE A 207 -12.52 -1.85 11.78
CA ILE A 207 -12.94 -0.66 12.52
C ILE A 207 -13.12 0.50 11.54
N ASN A 208 -14.25 1.19 11.63
CA ASN A 208 -14.53 2.34 10.79
C ASN A 208 -13.59 3.52 11.17
N PRO A 209 -12.73 3.99 10.26
CA PRO A 209 -11.78 5.07 10.57
C PRO A 209 -12.46 6.42 10.82
N LYS A 210 -13.68 6.64 10.30
CA LYS A 210 -14.46 7.87 10.54
C LYS A 210 -15.27 7.82 11.83
N CYS A 211 -15.64 6.63 12.27
CA CYS A 211 -16.41 6.40 13.49
C CYS A 211 -15.86 5.16 14.19
N PHE A 212 -14.80 5.33 14.98
CA PHE A 212 -14.10 4.21 15.63
C PHE A 212 -14.98 3.37 16.60
N LYS A 213 -16.20 3.83 16.91
CA LYS A 213 -17.18 3.08 17.68
C LYS A 213 -17.87 1.99 16.85
N GLU A 214 -17.88 2.12 15.53
CA GLU A 214 -18.42 1.14 14.62
C GLU A 214 -17.30 0.24 14.11
N ALA A 215 -17.51 -1.08 14.18
CA ALA A 215 -16.66 -2.05 13.51
C ALA A 215 -17.51 -3.10 12.80
N TYR A 216 -16.89 -3.86 11.91
CA TYR A 216 -17.56 -4.81 11.04
C TYR A 216 -16.82 -6.13 10.96
N VAL A 217 -17.57 -7.23 10.92
CA VAL A 217 -17.06 -8.57 10.64
C VAL A 217 -17.81 -9.11 9.42
N ALA A 218 -17.07 -9.64 8.44
CA ALA A 218 -17.66 -10.16 7.21
C ALA A 218 -18.52 -11.40 7.50
N MET A 219 -19.65 -11.53 6.80
CA MET A 219 -20.46 -12.74 6.82
C MET A 219 -20.00 -13.70 5.71
N PRO A 220 -19.99 -15.03 5.96
CA PRO A 220 -19.52 -16.00 4.97
C PRO A 220 -20.40 -16.12 3.72
N ASN A 221 -21.69 -15.73 3.78
CA ASN A 221 -22.66 -15.94 2.68
C ASN A 221 -22.95 -14.68 1.84
N ASP A 222 -21.99 -13.75 1.71
CA ASP A 222 -22.15 -12.41 1.08
C ASP A 222 -23.33 -11.59 1.66
N GLU A 223 -23.79 -11.97 2.85
CA GLU A 223 -24.76 -11.21 3.62
C GLU A 223 -24.17 -9.86 4.05
N MET A 224 -25.01 -9.00 4.60
CA MET A 224 -24.52 -7.79 5.23
C MET A 224 -23.56 -8.10 6.36
N ASP A 225 -22.37 -7.50 6.28
CA ASP A 225 -21.41 -7.47 7.38
C ASP A 225 -22.11 -7.25 8.71
N ILE A 226 -21.71 -8.02 9.72
CA ILE A 226 -22.20 -7.84 11.08
C ILE A 226 -21.64 -6.53 11.63
N LEU A 227 -22.51 -5.70 12.20
CA LEU A 227 -22.12 -4.49 12.90
C LEU A 227 -21.71 -4.81 14.35
N ILE A 228 -20.57 -4.31 14.75
CA ILE A 228 -20.13 -4.27 16.14
C ILE A 228 -20.35 -2.83 16.64
N ASP A 229 -21.40 -2.64 17.45
CA ASP A 229 -21.92 -1.33 17.85
C ASP A 229 -21.32 -0.88 19.19
N GLY A 230 -20.22 -0.15 19.12
CA GLY A 230 -19.56 0.46 20.28
C GLY A 230 -18.33 -0.29 20.77
N ILE A 231 -17.55 0.40 21.60
CA ILE A 231 -16.28 -0.11 22.14
C ILE A 231 -16.51 -1.33 23.04
N HIS A 232 -17.59 -1.32 23.83
CA HIS A 232 -17.95 -2.41 24.73
C HIS A 232 -18.19 -3.71 23.96
N ASP A 233 -18.99 -3.66 22.88
CA ASP A 233 -19.26 -4.84 22.05
C ASP A 233 -18.06 -5.24 21.20
N ARG A 234 -17.18 -4.30 20.84
CA ARG A 234 -15.88 -4.60 20.23
C ARG A 234 -14.95 -5.36 21.15
N ASN A 235 -15.16 -5.27 22.46
CA ASN A 235 -14.46 -6.03 23.48
C ASN A 235 -12.93 -6.12 23.24
N ARG A 236 -12.25 -4.98 23.32
CA ARG A 236 -10.79 -4.79 23.20
C ARG A 236 -10.14 -5.27 21.89
N ALA A 237 -10.91 -5.74 20.91
CA ALA A 237 -10.37 -6.08 19.59
C ALA A 237 -9.89 -4.83 18.84
N LEU A 238 -8.83 -4.99 18.05
CA LEU A 238 -8.21 -3.95 17.24
C LEU A 238 -8.30 -4.29 15.76
N GLU A 239 -7.99 -3.32 14.91
CA GLU A 239 -8.07 -3.44 13.45
C GLU A 239 -7.34 -4.69 12.95
N GLY A 240 -8.03 -5.50 12.14
CA GLY A 240 -7.47 -6.68 11.50
C GLY A 240 -7.47 -7.95 12.34
N ASP A 241 -7.69 -7.88 13.65
CA ASP A 241 -7.73 -9.07 14.52
C ASP A 241 -8.72 -10.12 14.03
N LEU A 242 -8.33 -11.38 14.12
CA LEU A 242 -9.24 -12.50 13.90
C LEU A 242 -10.06 -12.71 15.18
N VAL A 243 -11.36 -12.48 15.09
CA VAL A 243 -12.27 -12.53 16.23
C VAL A 243 -13.38 -13.56 16.01
N ALA A 244 -13.90 -14.08 17.12
CA ALA A 244 -15.20 -14.74 17.16
C ALA A 244 -16.21 -13.77 17.77
N VAL A 245 -17.34 -13.60 17.09
CA VAL A 245 -18.45 -12.74 17.52
C VAL A 245 -19.69 -13.57 17.76
N LYS A 246 -20.46 -13.21 18.79
CA LYS A 246 -21.79 -13.76 19.07
C LYS A 246 -22.85 -12.81 18.54
N ILE A 247 -23.70 -13.30 17.64
CA ILE A 247 -24.80 -12.49 17.08
C ILE A 247 -25.76 -12.12 18.20
N ASN A 248 -26.08 -10.84 18.27
CA ASN A 248 -27.02 -10.32 19.24
C ASN A 248 -28.47 -10.67 18.84
N PRO A 249 -29.37 -10.78 19.83
CA PRO A 249 -30.81 -10.86 19.59
C PRO A 249 -31.35 -9.77 18.65
N THR A 250 -32.44 -10.07 17.94
CA THR A 250 -33.00 -9.23 16.87
C THR A 250 -33.45 -7.84 17.33
N ASP A 251 -33.81 -7.69 18.60
CA ASP A 251 -34.16 -6.39 19.24
C ASP A 251 -32.98 -5.42 19.32
N LYS A 252 -31.74 -5.93 19.26
CA LYS A 252 -30.51 -5.11 19.27
C LYS A 252 -29.98 -4.78 17.88
N TRP A 253 -30.64 -5.25 16.83
CA TRP A 253 -30.21 -4.95 15.46
C TRP A 253 -30.42 -3.48 15.13
N ARG A 254 -29.56 -2.91 14.27
CA ARG A 254 -29.54 -1.47 13.98
C ARG A 254 -29.89 -1.18 12.53
N ASN A 255 -30.61 -0.08 12.32
CA ASN A 255 -30.85 0.49 10.99
C ASN A 255 -29.91 1.67 10.78
N LEU A 256 -28.69 1.41 10.32
CA LEU A 256 -27.74 2.50 10.10
C LEU A 256 -28.07 3.32 8.83
N LYS A 257 -28.48 2.67 7.72
CA LYS A 257 -28.71 3.34 6.41
C LYS A 257 -29.70 2.64 5.45
N SER A 258 -30.18 1.43 5.73
CA SER A 258 -31.10 0.66 4.85
C SER A 258 -32.44 0.39 5.53
N ASN A 259 -33.51 0.22 4.74
CA ASN A 259 -34.84 -0.25 5.21
C ASN A 259 -34.84 -1.69 5.77
N LYS A 260 -33.67 -2.33 5.92
CA LYS A 260 -33.49 -3.66 6.53
C LYS A 260 -32.58 -3.54 7.75
N PRO A 261 -32.95 -4.18 8.89
CA PRO A 261 -32.12 -4.20 10.09
C PRO A 261 -30.82 -4.96 9.83
N GLN A 262 -29.70 -4.34 10.21
CA GLN A 262 -28.37 -4.92 10.15
C GLN A 262 -28.11 -5.69 11.45
N LYS A 263 -27.69 -6.95 11.32
CA LYS A 263 -27.29 -7.82 12.44
C LYS A 263 -26.20 -7.13 13.26
N THR A 264 -26.37 -7.12 14.58
CA THR A 264 -25.32 -6.69 15.51
C THR A 264 -24.70 -7.87 16.23
N ALA A 265 -23.46 -7.73 16.71
CA ALA A 265 -22.80 -8.77 17.51
C ALA A 265 -21.83 -8.18 18.54
N THR A 266 -21.47 -9.02 19.50
CA THR A 266 -20.44 -8.74 20.50
C THR A 266 -19.25 -9.68 20.28
N VAL A 267 -18.04 -9.13 20.30
CA VAL A 267 -16.80 -9.91 20.28
C VAL A 267 -16.68 -10.70 21.58
N VAL A 268 -16.62 -12.02 21.46
CA VAL A 268 -16.54 -12.93 22.61
C VAL A 268 -15.15 -13.55 22.78
N CYS A 269 -14.32 -13.51 21.73
CA CYS A 269 -12.94 -14.00 21.78
C CYS A 269 -12.10 -13.37 20.67
N ILE A 270 -10.83 -13.06 20.98
CA ILE A 270 -9.80 -12.78 19.96
C ILE A 270 -9.05 -14.09 19.71
N LEU A 271 -9.22 -14.66 18.52
CA LEU A 271 -8.61 -15.93 18.12
C LEU A 271 -7.14 -15.76 17.75
N GLU A 272 -6.84 -14.68 17.01
CA GLU A 272 -5.48 -14.33 16.61
C GLU A 272 -5.29 -12.81 16.71
N LYS A 273 -4.22 -12.40 17.39
CA LYS A 273 -3.82 -11.01 17.56
C LYS A 273 -3.00 -10.58 16.36
N ILE A 274 -3.65 -9.91 15.41
CA ILE A 274 -3.01 -9.47 14.15
C ILE A 274 -2.43 -8.06 14.28
N HIS A 275 -3.17 -7.13 14.89
CA HIS A 275 -2.64 -5.79 15.17
C HIS A 275 -1.34 -5.85 16.01
N PRO A 276 -0.31 -5.03 15.78
CA PRO A 276 0.96 -5.12 16.52
C PRO A 276 0.88 -4.67 17.99
N ARG A 277 -0.27 -4.11 18.39
CA ARG A 277 -0.52 -3.48 19.71
C ARG A 277 0.45 -2.33 20.01
N LYS A 278 0.98 -1.73 18.95
CA LYS A 278 1.79 -0.52 19.02
C LYS A 278 1.11 0.58 18.22
N ALA A 279 1.41 1.84 18.52
CA ALA A 279 0.88 2.97 17.79
C ALA A 279 1.80 4.18 17.91
N VAL A 280 1.75 5.04 16.90
CA VAL A 280 2.34 6.37 16.95
C VAL A 280 1.29 7.38 17.37
N GLY A 281 1.69 8.36 18.18
CA GLY A 281 0.78 9.35 18.72
C GLY A 281 1.48 10.43 19.53
N PHE A 282 0.68 11.17 20.28
CA PHE A 282 1.10 12.34 21.02
C PHE A 282 0.82 12.18 22.50
N LEU A 283 1.72 12.67 23.35
CA LEU A 283 1.53 12.68 24.79
C LEU A 283 0.82 13.98 25.21
N LYS A 284 -0.17 13.87 26.07
CA LYS A 284 -0.95 14.99 26.61
C LYS A 284 -1.12 14.83 28.13
N VAL A 285 -1.17 15.95 28.84
CA VAL A 285 -1.55 15.93 30.26
C VAL A 285 -2.99 15.44 30.38
N MET A 286 -3.28 14.67 31.44
CA MET A 286 -4.63 14.19 31.66
C MET A 286 -5.63 15.34 31.89
N PRO A 287 -6.86 15.25 31.36
CA PRO A 287 -7.88 16.30 31.56
C PRO A 287 -8.24 16.54 33.02
N ASP A 288 -8.14 15.50 33.86
CA ASP A 288 -8.38 15.55 35.31
C ASP A 288 -7.17 16.07 36.11
N LYS A 289 -6.10 16.48 35.42
CA LYS A 289 -4.83 16.94 36.00
C LYS A 289 -4.15 15.91 36.91
N ASN A 290 -4.38 14.62 36.69
CA ASN A 290 -3.61 13.58 37.35
C ASN A 290 -2.12 13.70 36.98
N ASN A 291 -1.25 13.75 37.98
CA ASN A 291 0.20 13.92 37.83
C ASN A 291 0.99 12.60 37.84
N ARG A 292 0.31 11.46 37.88
CA ARG A 292 0.93 10.12 37.81
C ARG A 292 0.79 9.45 36.45
N VAL A 293 -0.21 9.86 35.67
CA VAL A 293 -0.49 9.28 34.35
C VAL A 293 -0.68 10.37 33.30
N ALA A 294 -0.18 10.12 32.10
CA ALA A 294 -0.36 10.96 30.92
C ALA A 294 -1.30 10.28 29.93
N LEU A 295 -2.00 11.08 29.13
CA LEU A 295 -2.85 10.61 28.06
C LEU A 295 -2.04 10.52 26.78
N PHE A 296 -1.82 9.31 26.28
CA PHE A 296 -1.33 9.09 24.93
C PHE A 296 -2.52 9.06 23.96
N ALA A 297 -2.46 9.91 22.94
CA ALA A 297 -3.44 10.01 21.88
C ALA A 297 -2.83 9.48 20.57
N PRO A 298 -3.16 8.23 20.16
CA PRO A 298 -2.73 7.70 18.87
C PRO A 298 -3.18 8.57 17.71
N ARG A 299 -2.37 8.61 16.64
CA ARG A 299 -2.72 9.23 15.36
C ARG A 299 -3.83 8.44 14.67
N ASP A 300 -3.73 7.11 14.69
CA ASP A 300 -4.79 6.23 14.22
C ASP A 300 -5.94 6.17 15.25
N HIS A 301 -7.08 6.77 14.89
CA HIS A 301 -8.28 6.78 15.72
C HIS A 301 -8.92 5.41 15.95
N LYS A 302 -8.52 4.38 15.19
CA LYS A 302 -8.95 2.99 15.43
C LYS A 302 -8.30 2.40 16.69
N VAL A 303 -7.15 2.94 17.12
CA VAL A 303 -6.44 2.54 18.33
C VAL A 303 -6.98 3.32 19.54
N PRO A 304 -7.23 2.68 20.70
CA PRO A 304 -7.69 3.39 21.89
C PRO A 304 -6.63 4.35 22.42
N ARG A 305 -7.10 5.39 23.12
CA ARG A 305 -6.21 6.23 23.92
C ARG A 305 -5.60 5.42 25.06
N LEU A 306 -4.35 5.73 25.40
CA LEU A 306 -3.61 5.02 26.43
C LEU A 306 -3.36 5.94 27.62
N THR A 307 -3.34 5.37 28.81
CA THR A 307 -2.75 5.96 30.00
C THR A 307 -1.31 5.47 30.11
N ILE A 308 -0.37 6.40 30.27
CA ILE A 308 1.06 6.16 30.36
C ILE A 308 1.52 6.57 31.75
N ASP A 309 2.11 5.63 32.49
CA ASP A 309 2.68 5.91 33.82
C ASP A 309 3.88 6.87 33.74
N SER A 310 4.08 7.68 34.78
CA SER A 310 5.15 8.69 34.85
C SER A 310 6.55 8.12 34.70
N THR A 311 6.76 6.84 35.00
CA THR A 311 8.01 6.12 34.75
C THR A 311 8.42 6.07 33.26
N TYR A 312 7.47 6.21 32.33
CA TYR A 312 7.71 6.14 30.89
C TYR A 312 7.64 7.50 30.18
N TRP A 313 7.57 8.60 30.92
CA TRP A 313 7.50 9.93 30.32
C TRP A 313 8.88 10.39 29.84
N PRO A 314 8.93 11.22 28.79
CA PRO A 314 10.15 11.94 28.50
C PRO A 314 10.45 12.94 29.63
N PRO A 315 11.74 13.26 29.89
CA PRO A 315 12.12 14.20 30.93
C PRO A 315 11.39 15.54 30.82
N ASN A 316 10.98 16.11 31.95
CA ASN A 316 10.29 17.42 32.02
C ASN A 316 8.92 17.49 31.31
N PHE A 317 8.34 16.39 30.83
CA PHE A 317 7.03 16.41 30.15
C PHE A 317 5.92 17.12 30.94
N TYR A 318 5.83 16.87 32.25
CA TYR A 318 4.78 17.45 33.08
C TYR A 318 5.00 18.93 33.37
N SER A 319 6.27 19.35 33.48
CA SER A 319 6.66 20.73 33.75
C SER A 319 6.52 21.62 32.52
N ASP A 320 6.81 21.07 31.33
CA ASP A 320 6.70 21.75 30.04
C ASP A 320 6.00 20.84 29.01
N PRO A 321 4.67 20.67 29.10
CA PRO A 321 3.94 19.83 28.15
C PRO A 321 3.87 20.47 26.75
N GLU A 322 4.05 21.79 26.64
CA GLU A 322 3.95 22.51 25.36
C GLU A 322 5.12 22.18 24.43
N SER A 323 6.33 21.99 24.97
CA SER A 323 7.50 21.56 24.16
C SER A 323 7.28 20.21 23.47
N TYR A 324 6.40 19.37 24.01
CA TYR A 324 6.09 18.02 23.52
C TYR A 324 4.82 17.94 22.68
N ALA A 325 4.04 19.02 22.56
CA ALA A 325 2.75 19.02 21.88
C ALA A 325 2.83 18.54 20.41
N ASN A 326 3.96 18.82 19.74
CA ASN A 326 4.23 18.47 18.35
C ASN A 326 5.23 17.32 18.21
N ILE A 327 5.54 16.59 19.29
CA ILE A 327 6.47 15.46 19.26
C ILE A 327 5.67 14.16 19.20
N MET A 328 6.00 13.34 18.21
CA MET A 328 5.46 12.01 18.01
C MET A 328 6.23 10.99 18.85
N PHE A 329 5.49 10.09 19.48
CA PHE A 329 6.01 8.99 20.28
C PHE A 329 5.45 7.67 19.78
N PHE A 330 6.26 6.62 19.89
CA PHE A 330 5.85 5.25 19.65
C PHE A 330 5.52 4.58 20.99
N ALA A 331 4.33 4.04 21.12
CA ALA A 331 3.83 3.42 22.35
C ALA A 331 3.34 1.99 22.11
N GLU A 332 3.45 1.15 23.14
CA GLU A 332 2.93 -0.22 23.19
C GLU A 332 1.74 -0.31 24.15
N ILE A 333 0.70 -1.03 23.76
CA ILE A 333 -0.45 -1.38 24.59
C ILE A 333 -0.08 -2.59 25.45
N ILE A 334 -0.04 -2.40 26.77
CA ILE A 334 0.28 -3.46 27.74
C ILE A 334 -0.98 -4.22 28.16
N SER A 335 -2.03 -3.49 28.50
CA SER A 335 -3.30 -4.08 28.94
C SER A 335 -4.47 -3.14 28.65
N TRP A 336 -5.69 -3.67 28.62
CA TRP A 336 -6.88 -2.85 28.35
C TRP A 336 -8.08 -3.37 29.14
N ASN A 337 -8.22 -2.89 30.38
CA ASN A 337 -9.28 -3.32 31.29
C ASN A 337 -10.42 -2.29 31.42
N ASP A 338 -10.10 -0.99 31.35
CA ASP A 338 -11.08 0.11 31.35
C ASP A 338 -11.55 0.41 29.92
N VAL A 339 -12.87 0.49 29.71
CA VAL A 339 -13.46 0.80 28.40
C VAL A 339 -13.01 2.16 27.85
N ARG A 340 -12.63 3.10 28.72
CA ARG A 340 -12.22 4.46 28.34
C ARG A 340 -10.79 4.55 27.83
N TYR A 341 -9.86 3.86 28.49
CA TYR A 341 -8.42 3.96 28.22
C TYR A 341 -7.74 2.60 28.39
N ALA A 342 -6.84 2.28 27.47
CA ALA A 342 -5.90 1.19 27.68
C ALA A 342 -4.69 1.67 28.51
N HIS A 343 -3.87 0.75 29.01
CA HIS A 343 -2.59 1.04 29.64
C HIS A 343 -1.47 0.76 28.66
N GLY A 344 -0.48 1.64 28.60
CA GLY A 344 0.66 1.49 27.71
C GLY A 344 1.95 2.06 28.27
N LYS A 345 3.02 1.88 27.52
CA LYS A 345 4.34 2.48 27.77
C LYS A 345 4.88 3.11 26.49
N ILE A 346 5.68 4.16 26.62
CA ILE A 346 6.42 4.73 25.51
C ILE A 346 7.65 3.85 25.25
N LEU A 347 7.85 3.49 23.99
CA LEU A 347 9.02 2.76 23.53
C LEU A 347 10.10 3.70 22.97
N LYS A 348 9.68 4.73 22.22
CA LYS A 348 10.60 5.59 21.49
C LYS A 348 10.01 6.99 21.26
N CYS A 349 10.84 8.02 21.42
CA CYS A 349 10.57 9.36 20.87
C CYS A 349 10.95 9.35 19.38
N ILE A 350 10.00 9.66 18.49
CA ILE A 350 10.23 9.61 17.04
C ILE A 350 10.81 10.93 16.56
N GLY A 351 10.13 12.04 16.85
CA GLY A 351 10.53 13.35 16.36
C GLY A 351 9.35 14.31 16.24
N LYS A 352 9.59 15.50 15.68
CA LYS A 352 8.56 16.51 15.49
C LYS A 352 7.64 16.13 14.33
N THR A 353 6.34 16.36 14.46
CA THR A 353 5.40 16.22 13.33
C THR A 353 5.76 17.18 12.21
N GLY A 354 5.61 16.73 10.96
CA GLY A 354 5.99 17.46 9.76
C GLY A 354 7.47 17.34 9.37
N ASP A 355 8.34 16.80 10.23
CA ASP A 355 9.69 16.40 9.81
C ASP A 355 9.62 15.12 8.98
N LEU A 356 10.19 15.12 7.77
CA LEU A 356 10.05 14.01 6.83
C LEU A 356 10.62 12.70 7.39
N ARG A 357 11.80 12.72 8.02
CA ARG A 357 12.42 11.51 8.57
C ARG A 357 11.60 10.96 9.73
N ALA A 358 11.07 11.84 10.59
CA ALA A 358 10.17 11.46 11.68
C ALA A 358 8.85 10.87 11.17
N GLU A 359 8.23 11.46 10.13
CA GLU A 359 6.99 10.96 9.52
C GLU A 359 7.21 9.63 8.79
N SER A 360 8.30 9.48 8.02
CA SER A 360 8.69 8.20 7.42
C SER A 360 8.90 7.12 8.49
N CYS A 361 9.64 7.42 9.56
CA CYS A 361 9.82 6.50 10.67
C CYS A 361 8.51 6.15 11.38
N ALA A 362 7.61 7.12 11.54
CA ALA A 362 6.29 6.90 12.13
C ALA A 362 5.45 5.91 11.30
N ILE A 363 5.39 6.09 9.96
CA ILE A 363 4.68 5.18 9.06
C ILE A 363 5.22 3.77 9.21
N VAL A 364 6.53 3.59 9.13
CA VAL A 364 7.11 2.25 9.15
C VAL A 364 6.86 1.54 10.50
N LEU A 365 6.89 2.28 11.61
CA LEU A 365 6.55 1.75 12.93
C LEU A 365 5.05 1.45 13.11
N GLU A 366 4.15 2.27 12.54
CA GLU A 366 2.69 2.05 12.60
C GLU A 366 2.27 0.75 11.87
N TYR A 367 2.96 0.41 10.78
CA TYR A 367 2.70 -0.81 10.01
C TYR A 367 3.55 -2.02 10.47
N ASP A 368 4.28 -1.90 11.58
CA ASP A 368 5.15 -2.95 12.18
C ASP A 368 6.10 -3.58 11.15
N LEU A 369 6.70 -2.72 10.32
CA LEU A 369 7.63 -3.10 9.28
C LEU A 369 9.07 -3.11 9.82
N ASP A 370 9.79 -4.21 9.60
CA ASP A 370 11.17 -4.36 10.06
C ASP A 370 12.17 -3.64 9.13
N MET A 371 12.82 -2.61 9.66
CA MET A 371 13.90 -1.86 8.99
C MET A 371 15.29 -2.15 9.59
N THR A 372 15.38 -3.06 10.56
CA THR A 372 16.61 -3.27 11.32
C THR A 372 17.70 -3.76 10.37
N PRO A 373 18.92 -3.19 10.36
CA PRO A 373 20.00 -3.76 9.55
C PRO A 373 20.26 -5.23 9.92
N TYR A 374 20.65 -6.03 8.94
CA TYR A 374 21.08 -7.40 9.21
C TYR A 374 22.34 -7.39 10.08
N SER A 375 22.42 -8.29 11.06
CA SER A 375 23.58 -8.40 11.93
C SER A 375 24.76 -9.03 11.17
N THR A 376 25.97 -8.74 11.62
CA THR A 376 27.21 -9.25 11.01
C THR A 376 27.25 -10.76 10.94
N GLU A 377 26.74 -11.44 11.97
CA GLU A 377 26.68 -12.90 12.06
C GLU A 377 25.81 -13.53 10.96
N LEU A 378 24.78 -12.80 10.49
CA LEU A 378 23.90 -13.27 9.40
C LEU A 378 24.49 -13.01 8.01
N THR A 379 25.48 -12.11 7.90
CA THR A 379 25.99 -11.65 6.60
C THR A 379 27.44 -12.00 6.33
N GLN A 380 28.19 -12.49 7.33
CA GLN A 380 29.63 -12.74 7.24
C GLN A 380 30.00 -13.79 6.17
N ASP A 381 29.13 -14.78 5.94
CA ASP A 381 29.38 -15.88 5.00
C ASP A 381 28.86 -15.58 3.58
N LEU A 382 28.35 -14.37 3.35
CA LEU A 382 27.83 -13.97 2.05
C LEU A 382 28.96 -13.57 1.09
N PRO A 383 28.81 -13.85 -0.20
CA PRO A 383 29.75 -13.36 -1.20
C PRO A 383 29.83 -11.83 -1.18
N PRO A 384 31.01 -11.25 -1.47
CA PRO A 384 31.16 -9.81 -1.60
C PRO A 384 30.32 -9.28 -2.77
N SER A 385 30.01 -7.98 -2.77
CA SER A 385 29.08 -7.39 -3.76
C SER A 385 29.56 -7.47 -5.22
N ASP A 386 30.87 -7.62 -5.44
CA ASP A 386 31.54 -7.74 -6.74
C ASP A 386 31.81 -9.20 -7.16
N TYR A 387 31.33 -10.17 -6.38
CA TYR A 387 31.49 -11.60 -6.65
C TYR A 387 31.07 -11.97 -8.08
N GLN A 388 31.94 -12.73 -8.75
CA GLN A 388 31.67 -13.33 -10.06
C GLN A 388 31.47 -14.84 -9.89
N PRO A 389 30.48 -15.44 -10.57
CA PRO A 389 30.26 -16.89 -10.51
C PRO A 389 31.50 -17.68 -10.90
N VAL A 390 31.87 -18.66 -10.07
CA VAL A 390 33.00 -19.56 -10.33
C VAL A 390 32.54 -20.84 -11.05
N ALA A 391 33.47 -21.70 -11.46
CA ALA A 391 33.14 -22.94 -12.17
C ALA A 391 32.12 -23.83 -11.44
N THR A 392 32.17 -23.89 -10.10
CA THR A 392 31.19 -24.65 -9.29
C THR A 392 29.81 -24.02 -9.27
N ASP A 393 29.69 -22.70 -9.44
CA ASP A 393 28.39 -22.03 -9.53
C ASP A 393 27.72 -22.26 -10.89
N ILE A 394 28.55 -22.37 -11.93
CA ILE A 394 28.15 -22.56 -13.32
C ILE A 394 27.83 -24.02 -13.63
N ASP A 395 28.32 -24.96 -12.82
CA ASP A 395 28.08 -26.38 -13.02
C ASP A 395 26.57 -26.71 -13.06
N GLY A 396 26.18 -27.55 -14.02
CA GLY A 396 24.78 -27.89 -14.27
C GLY A 396 23.91 -26.78 -14.85
N ARG A 397 24.47 -25.61 -15.22
CA ARG A 397 23.73 -24.50 -15.85
C ARG A 397 23.99 -24.43 -17.35
N GLU A 398 22.98 -23.98 -18.09
CA GLU A 398 23.17 -23.63 -19.50
C GLU A 398 23.88 -22.29 -19.65
N ASP A 399 24.86 -22.24 -20.55
CA ASP A 399 25.60 -21.03 -20.86
C ASP A 399 24.87 -20.18 -21.92
N TRP A 400 24.32 -19.05 -21.46
CA TRP A 400 23.58 -18.07 -22.26
C TRP A 400 24.35 -16.75 -22.39
N ARG A 401 25.59 -16.66 -21.93
CA ARG A 401 26.39 -15.41 -21.93
C ARG A 401 26.65 -14.82 -23.31
N LYS A 402 26.55 -15.65 -24.36
CA LYS A 402 26.71 -15.24 -25.77
C LYS A 402 25.40 -14.81 -26.45
N LYS A 403 24.27 -14.83 -25.73
CA LYS A 403 22.98 -14.38 -26.25
C LYS A 403 22.79 -12.89 -25.97
N CYS A 404 22.06 -12.21 -26.85
CA CYS A 404 21.70 -10.81 -26.68
C CYS A 404 20.64 -10.69 -25.58
N ILE A 405 21.08 -10.41 -24.35
CA ILE A 405 20.25 -10.32 -23.14
C ILE A 405 20.37 -8.92 -22.56
N PHE A 406 19.27 -8.32 -22.15
CA PHE A 406 19.24 -6.99 -21.52
C PHE A 406 18.10 -6.88 -20.52
N THR A 407 18.14 -5.86 -19.66
CA THR A 407 17.02 -5.54 -18.73
C THR A 407 16.29 -4.29 -19.20
N ILE A 408 15.02 -4.11 -18.79
CA ILE A 408 14.22 -2.90 -19.03
C ILE A 408 13.50 -2.54 -17.73
N ASP A 409 13.93 -1.46 -17.08
CA ASP A 409 13.52 -1.12 -15.71
C ASP A 409 13.25 0.39 -15.56
N PRO A 410 12.76 0.87 -14.40
CA PRO A 410 12.83 2.29 -14.08
C PRO A 410 14.28 2.79 -14.11
N ALA A 411 14.51 4.03 -14.54
CA ALA A 411 15.86 4.61 -14.61
C ALA A 411 16.61 4.67 -13.25
N THR A 412 15.88 4.56 -12.14
CA THR A 412 16.42 4.55 -10.77
C THR A 412 16.65 3.13 -10.22
N ALA A 413 16.36 2.09 -11.00
CA ALA A 413 16.48 0.71 -10.54
C ALA A 413 17.95 0.27 -10.36
N ALA A 414 18.21 -0.34 -9.21
CA ALA A 414 19.49 -0.98 -8.89
C ALA A 414 19.35 -2.50 -8.71
N ASP A 415 18.17 -2.95 -8.27
CA ASP A 415 17.82 -4.36 -8.07
C ASP A 415 17.10 -4.88 -9.33
N LEU A 416 17.85 -5.44 -10.28
CA LEU A 416 17.33 -5.94 -11.55
C LEU A 416 17.00 -7.42 -11.40
N ASP A 417 15.71 -7.72 -11.22
CA ASP A 417 15.20 -9.09 -11.04
C ASP A 417 15.12 -9.86 -12.36
N ASP A 418 14.80 -9.17 -13.45
CA ASP A 418 14.46 -9.78 -14.74
C ASP A 418 15.27 -9.24 -15.92
N ALA A 419 15.59 -10.14 -16.84
CA ALA A 419 16.22 -9.84 -18.12
C ALA A 419 15.53 -10.61 -19.25
N MET A 420 15.62 -10.06 -20.45
CA MET A 420 14.93 -10.56 -21.63
C MET A 420 15.91 -10.86 -22.76
N SER A 421 15.63 -11.93 -23.51
CA SER A 421 16.21 -12.16 -24.84
C SER A 421 15.15 -12.60 -25.84
N CYS A 422 15.42 -12.36 -27.12
CA CYS A 422 14.61 -12.88 -28.21
C CYS A 422 15.47 -13.06 -29.47
N SER A 423 15.40 -14.24 -30.09
CA SER A 423 16.06 -14.53 -31.36
C SER A 423 15.11 -15.24 -32.32
N PRO A 424 15.10 -14.87 -33.62
CA PRO A 424 14.35 -15.61 -34.62
C PRO A 424 14.94 -17.00 -34.82
N MET A 425 14.09 -17.96 -35.15
CA MET A 425 14.44 -19.35 -35.44
C MET A 425 14.28 -19.63 -36.93
N GLU A 426 14.93 -20.68 -37.45
CA GLU A 426 14.89 -21.06 -38.87
C GLU A 426 13.48 -21.38 -39.37
N ASN A 427 12.60 -21.87 -38.50
CA ASN A 427 11.20 -22.18 -38.79
C ASN A 427 10.27 -20.95 -38.80
N GLY A 428 10.81 -19.74 -38.57
CA GLY A 428 10.05 -18.49 -38.48
C GLY A 428 9.44 -18.21 -37.11
N ASN A 429 9.63 -19.07 -36.12
CA ASN A 429 9.27 -18.79 -34.72
C ASN A 429 10.34 -17.94 -34.03
N PHE A 430 10.07 -17.57 -32.77
CA PHE A 430 11.01 -16.88 -31.89
C PHE A 430 11.37 -17.74 -30.69
N GLU A 431 12.67 -17.82 -30.38
CA GLU A 431 13.16 -18.29 -29.07
C GLU A 431 13.22 -17.08 -28.14
N VAL A 432 12.36 -17.07 -27.11
CA VAL A 432 12.25 -15.98 -26.13
C VAL A 432 12.70 -16.48 -24.76
N GLY A 433 13.64 -15.77 -24.14
CA GLY A 433 14.10 -16.05 -22.79
C GLY A 433 13.60 -15.01 -21.79
N VAL A 434 12.94 -15.46 -20.73
CA VAL A 434 12.69 -14.68 -19.51
C VAL A 434 13.65 -15.17 -18.44
N HIS A 435 14.64 -14.36 -18.09
CA HIS A 435 15.74 -14.72 -17.18
C HIS A 435 15.54 -14.02 -15.84
N ILE A 436 15.33 -14.77 -14.76
CA ILE A 436 15.09 -14.21 -13.42
C ILE A 436 16.29 -14.45 -12.52
N ALA A 437 16.70 -13.46 -11.72
CA ALA A 437 17.81 -13.59 -10.77
C ALA A 437 17.70 -14.85 -9.88
N ASP A 438 18.75 -15.68 -9.83
CA ASP A 438 18.75 -16.91 -9.03
C ASP A 438 19.18 -16.66 -7.58
N VAL A 439 18.33 -15.94 -6.83
CA VAL A 439 18.57 -15.63 -5.40
C VAL A 439 18.74 -16.91 -4.57
N THR A 440 18.02 -17.97 -4.92
CA THR A 440 18.00 -19.23 -4.16
C THR A 440 19.31 -20.01 -4.24
N HIS A 441 20.20 -19.68 -5.18
CA HIS A 441 21.58 -20.17 -5.21
C HIS A 441 22.38 -19.66 -4.00
N TYR A 442 22.20 -18.40 -3.63
CA TYR A 442 22.95 -17.75 -2.56
C TYR A 442 22.22 -17.77 -1.21
N LEU A 443 20.89 -17.92 -1.22
CA LEU A 443 20.06 -17.97 -0.01
C LEU A 443 19.56 -19.39 0.27
N ASN A 444 20.34 -20.13 1.03
CA ASN A 444 20.01 -21.48 1.46
C ASN A 444 18.76 -21.51 2.35
N ALA A 445 17.84 -22.44 2.05
CA ALA A 445 16.59 -22.59 2.77
C ALA A 445 16.77 -22.90 4.26
N PHE A 446 15.90 -22.34 5.09
CA PHE A 446 15.81 -22.55 6.54
C PHE A 446 17.03 -22.10 7.36
N THR A 447 18.03 -21.48 6.74
CA THR A 447 19.12 -20.82 7.46
C THR A 447 18.60 -19.65 8.31
N PRO A 448 19.33 -19.21 9.35
CA PRO A 448 18.94 -18.04 10.13
C PRO A 448 18.70 -16.78 9.28
N LEU A 449 19.50 -16.61 8.22
CA LEU A 449 19.30 -15.52 7.26
C LEU A 449 17.99 -15.69 6.48
N ASP A 450 17.70 -16.88 5.97
CA ASP A 450 16.44 -17.18 5.27
C ASP A 450 15.22 -16.88 6.14
N GLN A 451 15.25 -17.25 7.42
CA GLN A 451 14.17 -16.95 8.37
C GLN A 451 14.02 -15.44 8.63
N ALA A 452 15.12 -14.69 8.64
CA ALA A 452 15.08 -13.23 8.78
C ALA A 452 14.52 -12.55 7.51
N VAL A 453 14.92 -13.01 6.33
CA VAL A 453 14.38 -12.58 5.03
C VAL A 453 12.88 -12.91 4.93
N ALA A 454 12.48 -14.12 5.34
CA ALA A 454 11.09 -14.57 5.34
C ALA A 454 10.19 -13.69 6.23
N ARG A 455 10.70 -13.25 7.39
CA ARG A 455 10.00 -12.34 8.29
C ARG A 455 9.74 -10.96 7.66
N ARG A 456 10.64 -10.47 6.80
CA ARG A 456 10.41 -9.21 6.05
C ARG A 456 9.42 -9.37 4.91
N ALA A 457 9.36 -10.57 4.31
CA ALA A 457 8.49 -10.97 3.22
C ALA A 457 8.65 -10.24 1.87
N THR A 458 8.88 -8.92 1.88
CA THR A 458 9.00 -8.05 0.71
C THR A 458 9.90 -6.84 0.99
N THR A 459 10.52 -6.28 -0.05
CA THR A 459 11.21 -4.98 0.04
C THR A 459 10.18 -3.87 0.21
N ILE A 460 10.47 -2.89 1.05
CA ILE A 460 9.61 -1.73 1.31
C ILE A 460 10.14 -0.54 0.52
N TYR A 461 9.35 -0.06 -0.44
CA TYR A 461 9.64 1.13 -1.22
C TYR A 461 8.87 2.33 -0.66
N LEU A 462 9.60 3.30 -0.11
CA LEU A 462 9.09 4.62 0.23
C LEU A 462 9.57 5.65 -0.81
N SER A 463 8.97 6.84 -0.79
CA SER A 463 9.36 7.91 -1.71
C SER A 463 10.79 8.41 -1.51
N ASP A 464 11.32 8.29 -0.29
CA ASP A 464 12.63 8.78 0.14
C ASP A 464 13.66 7.67 0.35
N ASN A 465 13.24 6.43 0.57
CA ASN A 465 14.14 5.33 0.92
C ASN A 465 13.61 3.95 0.48
N VAL A 466 14.52 2.99 0.39
CA VAL A 466 14.23 1.58 0.11
C VAL A 466 14.81 0.72 1.23
N TYR A 467 13.96 -0.09 1.86
CA TYR A 467 14.38 -1.07 2.85
C TYR A 467 14.33 -2.46 2.23
N HIS A 468 15.50 -2.96 1.83
CA HIS A 468 15.63 -4.22 1.11
C HIS A 468 15.20 -5.42 1.98
N MET A 469 14.51 -6.35 1.32
CA MET A 469 14.21 -7.66 1.87
C MET A 469 15.49 -8.45 2.11
N LEU A 470 16.40 -8.49 1.13
CA LEU A 470 17.69 -9.16 1.24
C LEU A 470 18.77 -8.22 1.82
N PRO A 471 19.86 -8.77 2.37
CA PRO A 471 21.08 -8.00 2.61
C PRO A 471 21.56 -7.34 1.32
N LYS A 472 22.09 -6.11 1.42
CA LYS A 472 22.54 -5.34 0.26
C LYS A 472 23.59 -6.08 -0.58
N GLN A 473 24.43 -6.89 0.05
CA GLN A 473 25.40 -7.75 -0.62
C GLN A 473 24.71 -8.71 -1.60
N LEU A 474 23.65 -9.39 -1.15
CA LEU A 474 22.89 -10.32 -2.00
C LEU A 474 22.10 -9.59 -3.08
N CYS A 475 21.53 -8.41 -2.81
CA CYS A 475 20.90 -7.61 -3.85
C CYS A 475 21.85 -7.34 -5.02
N ASN A 476 23.10 -6.92 -4.73
CA ASN A 476 24.11 -6.62 -5.75
C ASN A 476 24.58 -7.88 -6.50
N VAL A 477 24.83 -8.98 -5.78
CA VAL A 477 25.30 -10.22 -6.39
C VAL A 477 24.21 -10.82 -7.29
N CYS A 478 22.95 -10.78 -6.87
CA CYS A 478 21.83 -11.35 -7.62
C CYS A 478 21.33 -10.45 -8.76
N SER A 479 21.43 -9.12 -8.61
CA SER A 479 20.97 -8.16 -9.63
C SER A 479 21.63 -8.43 -10.98
N LEU A 480 20.84 -8.49 -12.04
CA LEU A 480 21.24 -8.84 -13.41
C LEU A 480 21.97 -7.68 -14.12
N LEU A 481 22.97 -7.11 -13.44
CA LEU A 481 23.74 -5.95 -13.88
C LEU A 481 24.50 -6.21 -15.20
N PRO A 482 24.60 -5.20 -16.08
CA PRO A 482 25.22 -5.37 -17.39
C PRO A 482 26.74 -5.53 -17.33
N GLY A 483 27.29 -6.43 -18.14
CA GLY A 483 28.72 -6.70 -18.29
C GLY A 483 29.30 -7.67 -17.26
N TYR A 484 28.48 -8.22 -16.37
CA TYR A 484 28.89 -9.20 -15.37
C TYR A 484 28.19 -10.53 -15.62
N ASP A 485 28.88 -11.63 -15.31
CA ASP A 485 28.28 -12.96 -15.36
C ASP A 485 27.34 -13.10 -14.16
N LYS A 486 26.08 -13.46 -14.44
CA LYS A 486 25.02 -13.55 -13.44
C LYS A 486 24.29 -14.88 -13.55
N LEU A 487 23.92 -15.43 -12.40
CA LEU A 487 23.16 -16.68 -12.30
C LEU A 487 21.67 -16.35 -12.40
N ALA A 488 20.97 -17.07 -13.28
CA ALA A 488 19.54 -16.87 -13.48
C ALA A 488 18.78 -18.21 -13.48
N PHE A 489 17.50 -18.14 -13.13
CA PHE A 489 16.51 -19.16 -13.38
C PHE A 489 15.65 -18.70 -14.55
N SER A 490 15.79 -19.38 -15.68
CA SER A 490 15.20 -18.96 -16.95
C SER A 490 13.99 -19.80 -17.33
N VAL A 491 13.00 -19.13 -17.92
CA VAL A 491 11.92 -19.75 -18.67
C VAL A 491 12.14 -19.46 -20.14
N ILE A 492 12.39 -20.50 -20.93
CA ILE A 492 12.66 -20.38 -22.36
C ILE A 492 11.43 -20.86 -23.12
N PHE A 493 10.94 -20.01 -24.02
CA PHE A 493 9.76 -20.24 -24.84
C PHE A 493 10.15 -20.34 -26.32
N GLU A 494 9.52 -21.25 -27.04
CA GLU A 494 9.36 -21.12 -28.50
C GLU A 494 7.98 -20.53 -28.78
N MET A 495 7.95 -19.40 -29.48
CA MET A 495 6.72 -18.65 -29.73
C MET A 495 6.50 -18.42 -31.22
N THR A 496 5.27 -18.58 -31.67
CA THR A 496 4.89 -18.17 -33.04
C THR A 496 4.93 -16.65 -33.17
N PRO A 497 5.03 -16.09 -34.40
CA PRO A 497 4.85 -14.65 -34.63
C PRO A 497 3.49 -14.10 -34.13
N GLY A 498 2.49 -14.97 -33.95
CA GLY A 498 1.19 -14.63 -33.36
C GLY A 498 1.20 -14.56 -31.83
N GLY A 499 2.33 -14.81 -31.17
CA GLY A 499 2.45 -14.80 -29.71
C GLY A 499 1.91 -16.06 -29.02
N ASP A 500 1.74 -17.17 -29.75
CA ASP A 500 1.33 -18.46 -29.17
C ASP A 500 2.55 -19.26 -28.72
N ILE A 501 2.46 -19.91 -27.55
CA ILE A 501 3.51 -20.79 -27.05
C ILE A 501 3.43 -22.13 -27.78
N VAL A 502 4.49 -22.50 -28.51
CA VAL A 502 4.66 -23.83 -29.11
C VAL A 502 5.14 -24.81 -28.05
N ARG A 503 6.16 -24.42 -27.29
CA ARG A 503 6.70 -25.18 -26.14
C ARG A 503 7.45 -24.24 -25.20
N HIS A 504 7.68 -24.71 -23.98
CA HIS A 504 8.51 -24.03 -23.01
C HIS A 504 9.38 -25.02 -22.23
N ARG A 505 10.44 -24.52 -21.60
CA ARG A 505 11.27 -25.27 -20.66
C ARG A 505 11.81 -24.36 -19.57
N PHE A 506 12.05 -24.94 -18.40
CA PHE A 506 12.66 -24.26 -17.26
C PHE A 506 14.10 -24.75 -17.11
N THR A 507 15.03 -23.84 -16.87
CA THR A 507 16.44 -24.22 -16.71
C THR A 507 17.20 -23.17 -15.90
N LYS A 508 18.21 -23.59 -15.15
CA LYS A 508 19.16 -22.66 -14.55
C LYS A 508 20.20 -22.27 -15.60
N THR A 509 20.49 -20.98 -15.70
CA THR A 509 21.41 -20.43 -16.70
C THR A 509 22.49 -19.56 -16.05
N VAL A 510 23.59 -19.38 -16.77
CA VAL A 510 24.51 -18.25 -16.58
C VAL A 510 24.33 -17.28 -17.75
N ILE A 511 24.11 -16.00 -17.45
CA ILE A 511 23.86 -14.95 -18.43
C ILE A 511 24.86 -13.81 -18.27
N ASN A 512 25.00 -13.00 -19.32
CA ASN A 512 25.73 -11.73 -19.25
C ASN A 512 24.85 -10.67 -19.92
N SER A 513 24.23 -9.81 -19.12
CA SER A 513 23.39 -8.74 -19.66
C SER A 513 24.27 -7.74 -20.41
N CYS A 514 23.95 -7.42 -21.66
CA CYS A 514 24.73 -6.47 -22.43
C CYS A 514 24.35 -5.01 -22.11
N CYS A 515 23.16 -4.76 -21.57
CA CYS A 515 22.67 -3.41 -21.33
C CYS A 515 21.57 -3.37 -20.26
N GLN A 516 21.51 -2.27 -19.51
CA GLN A 516 20.38 -1.92 -18.65
C GLN A 516 19.60 -0.78 -19.31
N PHE A 517 18.45 -1.08 -19.90
CA PHE A 517 17.58 -0.05 -20.45
C PHE A 517 16.65 0.52 -19.39
N SER A 518 16.29 1.80 -19.57
CA SER A 518 15.13 2.35 -18.90
C SER A 518 13.89 2.12 -19.77
N TYR A 519 12.70 2.22 -19.17
CA TYR A 519 11.45 2.24 -19.94
C TYR A 519 11.43 3.33 -21.01
N GLU A 520 12.07 4.48 -20.77
CA GLU A 520 12.22 5.55 -21.76
C GLU A 520 13.07 5.12 -22.95
N HIS A 521 14.22 4.48 -22.72
CA HIS A 521 15.08 3.98 -23.81
C HIS A 521 14.33 2.99 -24.70
N ALA A 522 13.68 1.99 -24.09
CA ALA A 522 12.89 1.01 -24.80
C ALA A 522 11.69 1.64 -25.54
N GLN A 523 11.04 2.65 -24.96
CA GLN A 523 9.93 3.34 -25.61
C GLN A 523 10.38 4.08 -26.87
N VAL A 524 11.55 4.74 -26.85
CA VAL A 524 12.09 5.41 -28.05
C VAL A 524 12.39 4.39 -29.15
N MET A 525 12.87 3.19 -28.79
CA MET A 525 13.10 2.09 -29.75
C MET A 525 11.80 1.57 -30.38
N ILE A 526 10.75 1.43 -29.58
CA ILE A 526 9.42 1.00 -30.06
C ILE A 526 8.81 2.06 -30.99
N MET A 527 8.95 3.34 -30.66
CA MET A 527 8.36 4.43 -31.45
C MET A 527 9.11 4.73 -32.74
N ASN A 528 10.41 4.41 -32.82
CA ASN A 528 11.27 4.74 -33.96
C ASN A 528 12.08 3.52 -34.43
N PRO A 529 11.42 2.44 -34.91
CA PRO A 529 12.08 1.17 -35.22
C PRO A 529 13.12 1.26 -36.35
N THR A 530 13.01 2.27 -37.23
CA THR A 530 13.92 2.50 -38.36
C THR A 530 14.93 3.61 -38.11
N LYS A 531 14.99 4.15 -36.89
CA LYS A 531 15.94 5.22 -36.53
C LYS A 531 17.37 4.72 -36.68
N LYS A 532 18.23 5.55 -37.29
CA LYS A 532 19.67 5.39 -37.19
C LYS A 532 20.14 5.99 -35.87
N TRP A 533 20.71 5.15 -35.03
CA TRP A 533 21.13 5.51 -33.68
C TRP A 533 22.58 6.01 -33.67
N SER A 534 22.85 7.01 -32.83
CA SER A 534 24.21 7.36 -32.44
C SER A 534 24.55 6.70 -31.10
N ASN A 535 25.84 6.48 -30.84
CA ASN A 535 26.30 5.84 -29.60
C ASN A 535 26.05 6.69 -28.34
N ASP A 536 25.83 8.01 -28.50
CA ASP A 536 25.71 8.95 -27.37
C ASP A 536 24.28 9.03 -26.79
N GLU A 537 23.28 8.46 -27.46
CA GLU A 537 21.86 8.58 -27.08
C GLU A 537 21.35 7.49 -26.13
N ILE A 538 22.16 6.46 -25.83
CA ILE A 538 21.72 5.21 -25.19
C ILE A 538 22.77 4.77 -24.13
N PRO A 539 22.38 3.98 -23.10
CA PRO A 539 23.31 3.44 -22.13
C PRO A 539 24.46 2.64 -22.76
N VAL A 540 25.56 2.53 -22.02
CA VAL A 540 26.75 1.78 -22.45
C VAL A 540 26.40 0.32 -22.71
N ILE A 541 26.56 -0.11 -23.96
CA ILE A 541 26.40 -1.51 -24.37
C ILE A 541 27.71 -2.25 -24.10
N LYS A 542 27.61 -3.42 -23.46
CA LYS A 542 28.70 -4.34 -23.18
C LYS A 542 28.70 -5.47 -24.21
N GLY A 543 29.88 -6.02 -24.50
CA GLY A 543 30.04 -7.08 -25.50
C GLY A 543 30.03 -6.56 -26.94
N SER A 544 29.75 -7.45 -27.89
CA SER A 544 29.86 -7.19 -29.34
C SER A 544 28.53 -6.82 -30.01
N TYR A 545 27.49 -6.50 -29.22
CA TYR A 545 26.16 -6.19 -29.76
C TYR A 545 26.06 -4.75 -30.24
N THR A 546 25.31 -4.56 -31.32
CA THR A 546 24.99 -3.22 -31.81
C THR A 546 23.65 -2.74 -31.26
N ILE A 547 23.51 -1.42 -31.20
CA ILE A 547 22.27 -0.76 -30.79
C ILE A 547 21.11 -1.09 -31.74
N SER A 548 21.42 -1.34 -33.02
CA SER A 548 20.44 -1.74 -34.03
C SER A 548 19.90 -3.13 -33.75
N GLU A 549 20.77 -4.07 -33.37
CA GLU A 549 20.36 -5.42 -32.97
C GLU A 549 19.44 -5.37 -31.74
N LEU A 550 19.82 -4.60 -30.72
CA LEU A 550 18.99 -4.42 -29.52
C LEU A 550 17.62 -3.81 -29.85
N CYS A 551 17.59 -2.80 -30.72
CA CYS A 551 16.35 -2.20 -31.20
C CYS A 551 15.46 -3.23 -31.92
N THR A 552 16.05 -4.10 -32.76
CA THR A 552 15.31 -5.21 -33.39
C THR A 552 14.75 -6.18 -32.36
N VAL A 553 15.54 -6.59 -31.37
CA VAL A 553 15.09 -7.52 -30.31
C VAL A 553 13.95 -6.90 -29.48
N VAL A 554 14.07 -5.63 -29.08
CA VAL A 554 13.01 -4.91 -28.35
C VAL A 554 11.72 -4.82 -29.17
N ASN A 555 11.81 -4.53 -30.47
CA ASN A 555 10.63 -4.46 -31.33
C ASN A 555 9.98 -5.85 -31.54
N ASN A 556 10.77 -6.91 -31.69
CA ASN A 556 10.24 -8.28 -31.76
C ASN A 556 9.49 -8.65 -30.47
N LEU A 557 10.08 -8.37 -29.31
CA LEU A 557 9.43 -8.58 -28.02
C LEU A 557 8.14 -7.75 -27.89
N ASN A 558 8.16 -6.48 -28.30
CA ASN A 558 6.97 -5.62 -28.27
C ASN A 558 5.84 -6.17 -29.14
N ASN A 559 6.16 -6.63 -30.36
CA ASN A 559 5.18 -7.18 -31.29
C ASN A 559 4.49 -8.41 -30.69
N LEU A 560 5.26 -9.32 -30.08
CA LEU A 560 4.72 -10.48 -29.38
C LEU A 560 3.86 -10.06 -28.17
N ALA A 561 4.34 -9.11 -27.36
CA ALA A 561 3.62 -8.62 -26.19
C ALA A 561 2.28 -7.97 -26.56
N VAL A 562 2.22 -7.20 -27.65
CA VAL A 562 0.95 -6.64 -28.16
C VAL A 562 -0.03 -7.75 -28.49
N LYS A 563 0.39 -8.80 -29.20
CA LYS A 563 -0.48 -9.95 -29.55
C LYS A 563 -0.94 -10.75 -28.34
N MET A 564 -0.05 -10.98 -27.38
CA MET A 564 -0.42 -11.64 -26.12
C MET A 564 -1.44 -10.81 -25.33
N ARG A 565 -1.27 -9.49 -25.30
CA ARG A 565 -2.18 -8.57 -24.61
C ARG A 565 -3.55 -8.54 -25.24
N GLU A 566 -3.63 -8.44 -26.57
CA GLU A 566 -4.88 -8.51 -27.34
C GLU A 566 -5.67 -9.77 -26.93
N LYS A 567 -5.04 -10.95 -27.03
CA LYS A 567 -5.63 -12.24 -26.63
C LYS A 567 -6.04 -12.27 -25.16
N ARG A 568 -5.25 -11.69 -24.26
CA ARG A 568 -5.53 -11.65 -22.82
C ARG A 568 -6.79 -10.84 -22.49
N PHE A 569 -7.01 -9.71 -23.16
CA PHE A 569 -8.22 -8.91 -23.01
C PHE A 569 -9.43 -9.51 -23.74
N GLU A 570 -9.24 -10.13 -24.91
CA GLU A 570 -10.28 -10.92 -25.60
C GLU A 570 -10.76 -12.08 -24.71
N ASN A 571 -9.84 -12.71 -23.97
CA ASN A 571 -10.13 -13.73 -22.97
C ASN A 571 -10.72 -13.16 -21.67
N GLY A 572 -11.11 -11.89 -21.61
CA GLY A 572 -11.87 -11.32 -20.49
C GLY A 572 -11.05 -10.82 -19.30
N SER A 573 -9.78 -10.45 -19.49
CA SER A 573 -9.01 -9.73 -18.46
C SER A 573 -9.59 -8.35 -18.14
N LEU A 574 -9.41 -7.93 -16.90
CA LEU A 574 -9.81 -6.64 -16.35
C LEU A 574 -8.59 -5.83 -15.91
N ARG A 575 -8.51 -4.58 -16.37
CA ARG A 575 -7.50 -3.62 -15.93
C ARG A 575 -8.17 -2.42 -15.29
N ILE A 576 -7.86 -2.21 -14.02
CA ILE A 576 -8.32 -1.03 -13.26
C ILE A 576 -7.10 -0.23 -12.84
N ASP A 577 -6.78 0.79 -13.64
CA ASP A 577 -5.63 1.66 -13.40
C ASP A 577 -6.00 2.74 -12.38
N GLN A 578 -5.25 2.78 -11.27
CA GLN A 578 -5.32 3.87 -10.31
C GLN A 578 -4.19 4.87 -10.56
N PRO A 579 -4.45 6.19 -10.49
CA PRO A 579 -3.41 7.19 -10.64
C PRO A 579 -2.36 7.04 -9.53
N LYS A 580 -1.10 6.86 -9.91
CA LYS A 580 0.04 6.84 -9.00
C LYS A 580 0.87 8.10 -9.16
N LEU A 581 1.28 8.70 -8.05
CA LEU A 581 2.16 9.86 -8.03
C LEU A 581 3.61 9.39 -7.88
N HIS A 582 4.47 9.88 -8.76
CA HIS A 582 5.92 9.76 -8.64
C HIS A 582 6.47 11.08 -8.08
N VAL A 583 7.01 11.04 -6.86
CA VAL A 583 7.58 12.22 -6.21
C VAL A 583 9.06 12.31 -6.56
N ILE A 584 9.48 13.47 -7.08
CA ILE A 584 10.88 13.75 -7.39
C ILE A 584 11.50 14.41 -6.17
N VAL A 585 12.44 13.70 -5.55
CA VAL A 585 13.13 14.14 -4.33
C VAL A 585 14.54 14.60 -4.68
N ASP A 586 14.96 15.71 -4.07
CA ASP A 586 16.33 16.19 -4.15
C ASP A 586 17.27 15.25 -3.39
N ARG A 587 18.33 14.78 -4.05
CA ARG A 587 19.23 13.78 -3.45
C ARG A 587 20.09 14.33 -2.32
N GLU A 588 20.40 15.62 -2.35
CA GLU A 588 21.24 16.26 -1.33
C GLU A 588 20.44 16.65 -0.08
N SER A 589 19.35 17.39 -0.26
CA SER A 589 18.51 17.85 0.86
C SER A 589 17.50 16.81 1.36
N GLY A 590 17.13 15.83 0.53
CA GLY A 590 16.07 14.86 0.82
C GLY A 590 14.66 15.44 0.77
N LEU A 591 14.49 16.67 0.26
CA LEU A 591 13.20 17.35 0.17
C LEU A 591 12.53 17.10 -1.19
N PRO A 592 11.19 17.00 -1.24
CA PRO A 592 10.47 16.87 -2.51
C PRO A 592 10.56 18.17 -3.32
N ILE A 593 10.98 18.06 -4.59
CA ILE A 593 11.08 19.17 -5.55
C ILE A 593 9.79 19.31 -6.34
N SER A 594 9.29 18.20 -6.86
CA SER A 594 8.12 18.14 -7.74
C SER A 594 7.49 16.75 -7.71
N PHE A 595 6.39 16.58 -8.42
CA PHE A 595 5.76 15.29 -8.61
C PHE A 595 5.21 15.18 -10.03
N THR A 596 5.10 13.95 -10.52
CA THR A 596 4.48 13.62 -11.81
C THR A 596 3.48 12.49 -11.62
N LEU A 597 2.54 12.35 -12.56
CA LEU A 597 1.70 11.16 -12.62
C LEU A 597 2.48 10.06 -13.34
N GLU A 598 2.49 8.86 -12.79
CA GLU A 598 3.09 7.70 -13.45
C GLU A 598 2.26 7.31 -14.68
N GLU A 599 2.91 7.21 -15.83
CA GLU A 599 2.28 6.83 -17.09
C GLU A 599 2.79 5.45 -17.53
N GLN A 600 1.86 4.54 -17.84
CA GLN A 600 2.19 3.21 -18.34
C GLN A 600 2.32 3.25 -19.86
N LYS A 601 3.56 3.17 -20.34
CA LYS A 601 3.94 3.19 -21.76
C LYS A 601 3.98 1.78 -22.35
N ASP A 602 4.18 1.64 -23.65
CA ASP A 602 4.24 0.32 -24.29
C ASP A 602 5.45 -0.49 -23.84
N SER A 603 6.57 0.16 -23.51
CA SER A 603 7.72 -0.49 -22.89
C SER A 603 7.40 -1.11 -21.53
N ASN A 604 6.58 -0.47 -20.68
CA ASN A 604 6.11 -1.06 -19.42
C ASN A 604 5.28 -2.31 -19.68
N ARG A 605 4.35 -2.19 -20.61
CA ARG A 605 3.42 -3.26 -20.92
C ARG A 605 4.10 -4.40 -21.69
N LEU A 606 5.22 -4.16 -22.38
CA LEU A 606 6.06 -5.20 -22.99
C LEU A 606 6.54 -6.15 -21.90
N ILE A 607 7.19 -5.61 -20.86
CA ILE A 607 7.70 -6.41 -19.74
C ILE A 607 6.56 -7.07 -18.97
N GLU A 608 5.45 -6.35 -18.73
CA GLU A 608 4.26 -6.90 -18.05
C GLU A 608 3.80 -8.23 -18.66
N GLU A 609 3.66 -8.32 -19.98
CA GLU A 609 3.13 -9.53 -20.64
C GLU A 609 4.05 -10.74 -20.48
N PHE A 610 5.37 -10.56 -20.59
CA PHE A 610 6.33 -11.65 -20.42
C PHE A 610 6.45 -12.08 -18.96
N MET A 611 6.37 -11.14 -18.00
CA MET A 611 6.33 -11.48 -16.59
C MET A 611 5.06 -12.25 -16.23
N LEU A 612 3.89 -11.84 -16.75
CA LEU A 612 2.65 -12.59 -16.60
C LEU A 612 2.77 -14.00 -17.20
N LEU A 613 3.34 -14.12 -18.41
CA LEU A 613 3.54 -15.40 -19.09
C LEU A 613 4.40 -16.37 -18.25
N ALA A 614 5.55 -15.90 -17.76
CA ALA A 614 6.43 -16.69 -16.92
C ALA A 614 5.72 -17.13 -15.63
N ASN A 615 5.05 -16.20 -14.94
CA ASN A 615 4.31 -16.47 -13.71
C ASN A 615 3.19 -17.52 -13.92
N MET A 616 2.40 -17.41 -14.99
CA MET A 616 1.33 -18.38 -15.31
C MET A 616 1.88 -19.75 -15.68
N THR A 617 2.99 -19.79 -16.43
CA THR A 617 3.61 -21.04 -16.88
C THR A 617 4.21 -21.80 -15.70
N VAL A 618 4.92 -21.10 -14.80
CA VAL A 618 5.44 -21.68 -13.55
C VAL A 618 4.30 -22.14 -12.64
N ALA A 619 3.23 -21.34 -12.49
CA ALA A 619 2.08 -21.71 -11.67
C ALA A 619 1.44 -23.04 -12.12
N ARG A 620 1.22 -23.21 -13.44
CA ARG A 620 0.68 -24.44 -14.00
C ARG A 620 1.60 -25.64 -13.73
N HIS A 621 2.89 -25.49 -14.05
CA HIS A 621 3.87 -26.56 -13.86
C HIS A 621 3.94 -27.03 -12.40
N LEU A 622 3.98 -26.09 -11.45
CA LEU A 622 4.02 -26.42 -10.04
C LEU A 622 2.73 -27.09 -9.57
N TYR A 623 1.56 -26.59 -9.99
CA TYR A 623 0.28 -27.19 -9.63
C TYR A 623 0.16 -28.65 -10.11
N GLU A 624 0.68 -28.96 -11.30
CA GLU A 624 0.65 -30.30 -11.88
C GLU A 624 1.66 -31.26 -11.20
N ASN A 625 2.87 -30.79 -10.90
CA ASN A 625 3.94 -31.64 -10.35
C ASN A 625 3.91 -31.72 -8.82
N PHE A 626 3.45 -30.67 -8.14
CA PHE A 626 3.38 -30.55 -6.68
C PHE A 626 2.00 -30.03 -6.22
N PRO A 627 0.92 -30.82 -6.39
CA PRO A 627 -0.47 -30.40 -6.17
C PRO A 627 -0.87 -30.13 -4.71
N ASP A 628 0.00 -30.48 -3.75
CA ASP A 628 -0.29 -30.32 -2.31
C ASP A 628 0.62 -29.31 -1.61
N VAL A 629 1.68 -28.83 -2.27
CA VAL A 629 2.67 -27.94 -1.62
C VAL A 629 3.00 -26.69 -2.41
N SER A 630 2.43 -26.53 -3.60
CA SER A 630 2.62 -25.35 -4.44
C SER A 630 2.10 -24.08 -3.78
N LEU A 631 2.93 -23.02 -3.79
CA LEU A 631 2.55 -21.67 -3.39
C LEU A 631 2.04 -20.90 -4.62
N LEU A 632 0.77 -20.54 -4.58
CA LEU A 632 0.07 -19.83 -5.65
C LEU A 632 -0.55 -18.52 -5.14
N ARG A 633 -1.08 -17.72 -6.05
CA ARG A 633 -1.75 -16.45 -5.76
C ARG A 633 -3.07 -16.36 -6.51
N CYS A 634 -4.18 -16.22 -5.77
CA CYS A 634 -5.51 -16.05 -6.35
C CYS A 634 -6.07 -14.65 -6.09
N HIS A 635 -7.09 -14.27 -6.86
CA HIS A 635 -7.81 -13.02 -6.70
C HIS A 635 -9.30 -13.31 -6.82
N GLN A 636 -9.99 -13.22 -5.69
CA GLN A 636 -11.44 -13.46 -5.62
C GLN A 636 -12.21 -12.41 -6.42
N PRO A 637 -13.43 -12.74 -6.88
CA PRO A 637 -14.33 -11.73 -7.43
C PRO A 637 -14.62 -10.61 -6.42
N PRO A 638 -15.03 -9.43 -6.90
CA PRO A 638 -15.47 -8.33 -6.05
C PRO A 638 -16.66 -8.75 -5.19
N LEU A 639 -16.86 -8.06 -4.06
CA LEU A 639 -18.07 -8.22 -3.27
C LEU A 639 -19.25 -7.71 -4.11
N MET A 640 -20.04 -8.63 -4.67
CA MET A 640 -21.06 -8.31 -5.68
C MET A 640 -22.04 -7.27 -5.19
N ARG A 641 -22.44 -7.35 -3.92
CA ARG A 641 -23.29 -6.32 -3.29
C ARG A 641 -22.70 -4.90 -3.38
N ASN A 642 -21.39 -4.74 -3.20
CA ASN A 642 -20.74 -3.43 -3.28
C ASN A 642 -20.60 -2.98 -4.73
N LEU A 643 -20.28 -3.90 -5.63
CA LEU A 643 -20.21 -3.61 -7.07
C LEU A 643 -21.58 -3.21 -7.63
N SER A 644 -22.66 -3.92 -7.30
CA SER A 644 -24.04 -3.56 -7.70
C SER A 644 -24.46 -2.19 -7.15
N LYS A 645 -24.09 -1.83 -5.90
CA LYS A 645 -24.36 -0.47 -5.39
C LYS A 645 -23.63 0.60 -6.21
N THR A 646 -22.39 0.33 -6.60
CA THR A 646 -21.61 1.23 -7.46
C THR A 646 -22.25 1.34 -8.85
N GLN A 647 -22.69 0.21 -9.44
CA GLN A 647 -23.43 0.17 -10.70
C GLN A 647 -24.70 1.04 -10.62
N THR A 648 -25.61 0.79 -9.65
CA THR A 648 -26.83 1.58 -9.47
C THR A 648 -26.56 3.06 -9.16
N MET A 649 -25.42 3.38 -8.53
CA MET A 649 -25.01 4.77 -8.33
C MET A 649 -24.63 5.41 -9.67
N LEU A 650 -23.81 4.75 -10.49
CA LEU A 650 -23.35 5.24 -11.77
C LEU A 650 -24.49 5.37 -12.80
N GLU A 651 -25.46 4.46 -12.78
CA GLU A 651 -26.64 4.49 -13.65
C GLU A 651 -27.46 5.79 -13.49
N LYS A 652 -27.53 6.34 -12.27
CA LYS A 652 -28.19 7.63 -12.01
C LYS A 652 -27.54 8.81 -12.73
N PHE A 653 -26.27 8.66 -13.11
CA PHE A 653 -25.50 9.62 -13.90
C PHE A 653 -25.45 9.24 -15.39
N GLY A 654 -26.25 8.26 -15.84
CA GLY A 654 -26.24 7.77 -17.23
C GLY A 654 -25.01 6.92 -17.58
N ILE A 655 -24.28 6.43 -16.57
CA ILE A 655 -23.10 5.58 -16.77
C ILE A 655 -23.52 4.14 -16.48
N HIS A 656 -23.56 3.32 -17.53
CA HIS A 656 -23.97 1.93 -17.46
C HIS A 656 -22.75 1.03 -17.54
N ILE A 657 -22.49 0.29 -16.47
CA ILE A 657 -21.44 -0.73 -16.42
C ILE A 657 -22.07 -2.11 -16.32
N ASP A 658 -21.50 -3.05 -17.06
CA ASP A 658 -21.76 -4.47 -16.93
C ASP A 658 -20.83 -5.05 -15.85
N ILE A 659 -21.39 -5.88 -14.98
CA ILE A 659 -20.70 -6.45 -13.82
C ILE A 659 -20.78 -7.99 -13.80
N GLU A 660 -21.25 -8.61 -14.88
CA GLU A 660 -21.42 -10.07 -14.98
C GLU A 660 -20.09 -10.83 -14.92
N SER A 661 -19.04 -10.24 -15.48
CA SER A 661 -17.68 -10.81 -15.48
C SER A 661 -16.61 -9.74 -15.50
N ALA A 662 -15.37 -10.14 -15.24
CA ALA A 662 -14.20 -9.27 -15.35
C ALA A 662 -14.10 -8.63 -16.76
N GLY A 663 -14.29 -9.43 -17.81
CA GLY A 663 -14.26 -8.97 -19.20
C GLY A 663 -15.41 -8.02 -19.55
N ALA A 664 -16.62 -8.30 -19.07
CA ALA A 664 -17.78 -7.42 -19.29
C ALA A 664 -17.60 -6.05 -18.60
N LEU A 665 -17.05 -6.06 -17.38
CA LEU A 665 -16.67 -4.85 -16.68
C LEU A 665 -15.57 -4.10 -17.42
N GLN A 666 -14.55 -4.80 -17.93
CA GLN A 666 -13.50 -4.19 -18.74
C GLN A 666 -14.05 -3.51 -19.99
N ALA A 667 -14.90 -4.20 -20.76
CA ALA A 667 -15.53 -3.65 -21.95
C ALA A 667 -16.35 -2.39 -21.63
N SER A 668 -17.03 -2.39 -20.48
CA SER A 668 -17.75 -1.23 -19.97
C SER A 668 -16.81 -0.08 -19.61
N LEU A 669 -15.69 -0.34 -18.94
CA LEU A 669 -14.70 0.70 -18.62
C LEU A 669 -14.07 1.31 -19.87
N VAL A 670 -13.74 0.49 -20.87
CA VAL A 670 -13.19 0.94 -22.16
C VAL A 670 -14.16 1.86 -22.89
N ARG A 671 -15.48 1.58 -22.85
CA ARG A 671 -16.51 2.45 -23.46
C ARG A 671 -16.45 3.90 -22.98
N TYR A 672 -15.98 4.15 -21.75
CA TYR A 672 -15.91 5.48 -21.16
C TYR A 672 -14.49 6.05 -21.10
N GLN A 673 -13.51 5.41 -21.74
CA GLN A 673 -12.17 5.96 -21.89
C GLN A 673 -12.17 7.16 -22.85
N PRO A 674 -11.24 8.11 -22.66
CA PRO A 674 -11.14 9.27 -23.55
C PRO A 674 -10.74 8.86 -24.97
N ASP A 675 -11.49 9.33 -25.96
CA ASP A 675 -11.14 9.20 -27.37
C ASP A 675 -9.99 10.19 -27.70
N PRO A 676 -8.81 9.70 -28.13
CA PRO A 676 -7.68 10.56 -28.52
C PRO A 676 -8.01 11.57 -29.62
N CYS A 677 -9.03 11.31 -30.45
CA CYS A 677 -9.47 12.17 -31.55
C CYS A 677 -10.57 13.16 -31.14
N GLY A 678 -11.03 13.14 -29.89
CA GLY A 678 -12.09 14.02 -29.40
C GLY A 678 -11.63 15.47 -29.19
N SER A 679 -12.60 16.38 -29.03
CA SER A 679 -12.29 17.77 -28.67
C SER A 679 -11.55 17.84 -27.32
N THR A 680 -10.68 18.84 -27.11
CA THR A 680 -9.87 18.95 -25.88
C THR A 680 -10.70 18.93 -24.59
N LYS A 681 -11.90 19.54 -24.63
CA LYS A 681 -12.80 19.59 -23.46
C LYS A 681 -13.44 18.24 -23.18
N ASP A 682 -13.89 17.55 -24.22
CA ASP A 682 -14.51 16.23 -24.10
C ASP A 682 -13.49 15.18 -23.65
N PHE A 683 -12.26 15.29 -24.16
CA PHE A 683 -11.12 14.45 -23.75
C PHE A 683 -10.85 14.56 -22.24
N TYR A 684 -10.74 15.78 -21.70
CA TYR A 684 -10.46 15.97 -20.27
C TYR A 684 -11.58 15.43 -19.39
N LEU A 685 -12.84 15.69 -19.75
CA LEU A 685 -14.00 15.21 -19.00
C LEU A 685 -14.09 13.68 -19.01
N ALA A 686 -13.84 13.05 -20.16
CA ALA A 686 -13.78 11.60 -20.29
C ALA A 686 -12.64 11.00 -19.45
N LYS A 687 -11.45 11.62 -19.45
CA LYS A 687 -10.33 11.21 -18.59
C LYS A 687 -10.70 11.27 -17.10
N CYS A 688 -11.34 12.34 -16.66
CA CYS A 688 -11.80 12.47 -15.27
C CYS A 688 -12.83 11.40 -14.91
N ARG A 689 -13.78 11.15 -15.81
CA ARG A 689 -14.81 10.11 -15.66
C ARG A 689 -14.19 8.73 -15.52
N ALA A 690 -13.26 8.37 -16.41
CA ALA A 690 -12.57 7.09 -16.39
C ALA A 690 -11.79 6.89 -15.07
N VAL A 691 -11.09 7.92 -14.58
CA VAL A 691 -10.38 7.85 -13.29
C VAL A 691 -11.35 7.62 -12.12
N VAL A 692 -12.47 8.34 -12.08
CA VAL A 692 -13.49 8.16 -11.03
C VAL A 692 -14.08 6.75 -11.09
N MET A 693 -14.42 6.26 -12.29
CA MET A 693 -14.96 4.92 -12.49
C MET A 693 -13.97 3.85 -12.03
N ASN A 694 -12.69 3.95 -12.41
CA ASN A 694 -11.65 3.04 -11.97
C ASN A 694 -11.51 3.01 -10.45
N ILE A 695 -11.48 4.17 -9.79
CA ILE A 695 -11.38 4.25 -8.32
C ILE A 695 -12.60 3.63 -7.65
N LEU A 696 -13.81 3.89 -8.15
CA LEU A 696 -15.03 3.32 -7.58
C LEU A 696 -15.08 1.80 -7.76
N CYS A 697 -14.71 1.29 -8.94
CA CYS A 697 -14.66 -0.16 -9.20
C CYS A 697 -13.58 -0.83 -8.36
N ALA A 698 -12.38 -0.25 -8.28
CA ALA A 698 -11.28 -0.81 -7.48
C ALA A 698 -11.64 -0.96 -6.00
N LYS A 699 -12.41 -0.03 -5.43
CA LYS A 699 -12.86 -0.11 -4.03
C LYS A 699 -13.79 -1.29 -3.74
N THR A 700 -14.35 -1.93 -4.77
CA THR A 700 -15.22 -3.11 -4.64
C THR A 700 -14.48 -4.43 -4.79
N MET A 701 -13.26 -4.39 -5.32
CA MET A 701 -12.43 -5.57 -5.58
C MET A 701 -11.91 -6.18 -4.27
N ALA A 702 -11.81 -7.50 -4.25
CA ALA A 702 -11.13 -8.20 -3.18
C ALA A 702 -9.60 -7.96 -3.26
N ARG A 703 -8.89 -8.22 -2.17
CA ARG A 703 -7.42 -8.27 -2.23
C ARG A 703 -6.99 -9.62 -2.79
N ALA A 704 -6.01 -9.62 -3.69
CA ALA A 704 -5.34 -10.85 -4.11
C ALA A 704 -4.53 -11.43 -2.94
N ARG A 705 -4.50 -12.75 -2.80
CA ARG A 705 -3.88 -13.44 -1.66
C ARG A 705 -3.04 -14.62 -2.12
N TYR A 706 -1.95 -14.86 -1.41
CA TYR A 706 -1.21 -16.12 -1.54
C TYR A 706 -1.95 -17.26 -0.83
N PHE A 707 -1.82 -18.46 -1.37
CA PHE A 707 -2.33 -19.67 -0.75
C PHE A 707 -1.47 -20.88 -1.13
N CYS A 708 -1.51 -21.90 -0.28
CA CYS A 708 -0.93 -23.20 -0.58
C CYS A 708 -2.02 -24.14 -1.09
N THR A 709 -1.66 -24.96 -2.07
CA THR A 709 -2.55 -25.95 -2.70
C THR A 709 -2.95 -27.12 -1.78
N SER A 710 -2.29 -27.30 -0.63
CA SER A 710 -2.78 -28.16 0.46
C SER A 710 -4.15 -27.75 0.97
N VAL A 711 -4.44 -26.45 0.96
CA VAL A 711 -5.78 -25.93 1.25
C VAL A 711 -6.58 -26.03 -0.04
N LYS A 712 -7.32 -27.14 -0.19
CA LYS A 712 -8.16 -27.36 -1.37
C LYS A 712 -9.23 -26.27 -1.45
N MET A 713 -9.26 -25.58 -2.58
CA MET A 713 -10.24 -24.56 -2.93
C MET A 713 -11.05 -25.05 -4.11
N ASP A 714 -12.30 -24.61 -4.21
CA ASP A 714 -13.07 -24.79 -5.44
C ASP A 714 -12.43 -24.01 -6.61
N ALA A 715 -12.79 -24.41 -7.82
CA ALA A 715 -12.21 -23.86 -9.04
C ALA A 715 -12.44 -22.35 -9.20
N GLU A 716 -13.52 -21.79 -8.64
CA GLU A 716 -13.81 -20.37 -8.74
C GLU A 716 -12.93 -19.55 -7.79
N THR A 717 -12.76 -20.04 -6.56
CA THR A 717 -11.86 -19.45 -5.56
C THR A 717 -10.38 -19.54 -5.97
N LEU A 718 -10.00 -20.54 -6.77
CA LEU A 718 -8.64 -20.72 -7.27
C LEU A 718 -8.24 -19.65 -8.30
N LYS A 719 -9.20 -19.19 -9.11
CA LYS A 719 -8.97 -18.27 -10.22
C LYS A 719 -8.40 -16.92 -9.77
N HIS A 720 -7.76 -16.25 -10.72
CA HIS A 720 -7.39 -14.86 -10.59
C HIS A 720 -8.37 -13.98 -11.37
N TYR A 721 -9.44 -13.49 -10.71
CA TYR A 721 -10.56 -12.76 -11.31
C TYR A 721 -10.13 -11.69 -12.32
N ALA A 722 -9.26 -10.76 -11.91
CA ALA A 722 -8.87 -9.66 -12.79
C ALA A 722 -8.00 -10.08 -14.00
N LEU A 723 -7.23 -11.17 -13.89
CA LEU A 723 -6.45 -11.67 -15.03
C LEU A 723 -7.24 -12.69 -15.86
N ASN A 724 -8.39 -13.12 -15.33
CA ASN A 724 -9.22 -14.20 -15.85
C ASN A 724 -8.44 -15.48 -16.21
N VAL A 725 -7.57 -15.93 -15.29
CA VAL A 725 -6.78 -17.16 -15.45
C VAL A 725 -6.99 -18.13 -14.30
N PRO A 726 -6.90 -19.46 -14.54
CA PRO A 726 -7.18 -20.47 -13.51
C PRO A 726 -6.10 -20.55 -12.43
N LEU A 727 -4.84 -20.32 -12.81
CA LEU A 727 -3.68 -20.48 -11.93
C LEU A 727 -2.73 -19.31 -12.14
N TYR A 728 -2.21 -18.77 -11.05
CA TYR A 728 -1.23 -17.70 -11.06
C TYR A 728 -0.32 -17.80 -9.83
N THR A 729 0.93 -17.36 -9.96
CA THR A 729 1.89 -17.24 -8.84
C THR A 729 2.82 -16.07 -9.08
N HIS A 730 3.76 -15.84 -8.17
CA HIS A 730 4.87 -14.91 -8.38
C HIS A 730 6.20 -15.66 -8.39
N PHE A 731 6.95 -15.45 -9.46
CA PHE A 731 8.25 -16.05 -9.74
C PHE A 731 9.30 -14.99 -10.12
N THR A 732 8.87 -13.88 -10.72
CA THR A 732 9.73 -12.97 -11.48
C THR A 732 10.43 -11.88 -10.66
N SER A 733 10.36 -11.89 -9.32
CA SER A 733 11.02 -10.87 -8.50
C SER A 733 11.56 -11.35 -7.15
N PRO A 734 12.46 -12.36 -7.13
CA PRO A 734 12.97 -12.95 -5.89
C PRO A 734 13.90 -12.03 -5.06
N ILE A 735 14.49 -10.98 -5.64
CA ILE A 735 15.32 -10.02 -4.88
C ILE A 735 14.46 -9.24 -3.87
N ARG A 736 13.20 -8.96 -4.25
CA ARG A 736 12.28 -8.11 -3.49
C ARG A 736 11.03 -8.79 -2.96
N ARG A 737 10.80 -10.08 -3.26
CA ARG A 737 9.66 -10.86 -2.75
C ARG A 737 10.07 -12.27 -2.37
N TYR A 738 9.83 -12.64 -1.11
CA TYR A 738 10.19 -13.97 -0.61
C TYR A 738 9.27 -15.08 -1.14
N SER A 739 8.04 -14.74 -1.57
CA SER A 739 7.15 -15.68 -2.28
C SER A 739 7.83 -16.29 -3.50
N ASP A 740 8.59 -15.48 -4.22
CA ASP A 740 9.28 -15.88 -5.44
C ASP A 740 10.46 -16.79 -5.09
N CYS A 741 11.16 -16.56 -3.98
CA CYS A 741 12.20 -17.49 -3.47
C CYS A 741 11.63 -18.88 -3.17
N ILE A 742 10.43 -18.96 -2.59
CA ILE A 742 9.74 -20.24 -2.37
C ILE A 742 9.42 -20.91 -3.71
N VAL A 743 8.84 -20.17 -4.64
CA VAL A 743 8.48 -20.68 -5.97
C VAL A 743 9.71 -21.14 -6.75
N HIS A 744 10.85 -20.44 -6.66
CA HIS A 744 12.13 -20.84 -7.24
C HIS A 744 12.61 -22.18 -6.66
N ARG A 745 12.57 -22.37 -5.34
CA ARG A 745 12.95 -23.64 -4.70
C ARG A 745 12.08 -24.80 -5.17
N LEU A 746 10.76 -24.57 -5.24
CA LEU A 746 9.81 -25.57 -5.74
C LEU A 746 10.06 -25.88 -7.21
N LEU A 747 10.24 -24.87 -8.06
CA LEU A 747 10.48 -25.07 -9.49
C LEU A 747 11.81 -25.79 -9.72
N HIS A 748 12.84 -25.51 -8.92
CA HIS A 748 14.11 -26.22 -9.03
C HIS A 748 13.97 -27.70 -8.62
N ALA A 749 13.23 -27.99 -7.55
CA ALA A 749 12.96 -29.37 -7.14
C ALA A 749 12.17 -30.14 -8.22
N SER A 750 11.18 -29.50 -8.85
CA SER A 750 10.35 -30.17 -9.89
C SER A 750 11.18 -30.53 -11.12
N ILE A 751 12.06 -29.65 -11.59
CA ILE A 751 12.91 -29.95 -12.77
C ILE A 751 13.99 -30.99 -12.49
N GLN A 752 14.39 -31.17 -11.22
CA GLN A 752 15.34 -32.21 -10.81
C GLN A 752 14.67 -33.56 -10.50
N ASN A 753 13.34 -33.66 -10.60
CA ASN A 753 12.55 -34.79 -10.10
C ASN A 753 12.89 -35.14 -8.64
N ALA A 754 13.27 -34.14 -7.86
CA ALA A 754 13.58 -34.28 -6.44
C ALA A 754 12.34 -34.01 -5.59
N LEU A 755 12.30 -34.57 -4.39
CA LEU A 755 11.30 -34.15 -3.42
C LEU A 755 11.44 -32.64 -3.14
N PRO A 756 10.33 -31.90 -3.02
CA PRO A 756 10.36 -30.54 -2.48
C PRO A 756 11.19 -30.56 -1.19
N VAL A 757 12.08 -29.57 -1.03
CA VAL A 757 13.05 -29.46 0.08
C VAL A 757 12.52 -30.15 1.35
N PRO A 758 13.26 -31.08 2.00
CA PRO A 758 12.73 -32.11 2.92
C PRO A 758 11.81 -31.64 4.07
N ASN A 759 11.70 -30.34 4.33
CA ASN A 759 10.86 -29.73 5.36
C ASN A 759 9.66 -28.92 4.83
N TRP A 760 9.43 -28.81 3.50
CA TRP A 760 8.36 -27.99 2.93
C TRP A 760 6.99 -28.70 3.04
N THR A 761 6.45 -28.70 4.27
CA THR A 761 5.18 -29.34 4.63
C THR A 761 3.99 -28.41 4.45
N PRO A 762 2.76 -28.93 4.26
CA PRO A 762 1.53 -28.13 4.27
C PRO A 762 1.41 -27.15 5.45
N SER A 763 1.88 -27.56 6.64
CA SER A 763 1.94 -26.73 7.84
C SER A 763 2.90 -25.55 7.70
N LEU A 764 4.10 -25.78 7.18
CA LEU A 764 5.10 -24.73 6.97
C LEU A 764 4.65 -23.74 5.89
N CYS A 765 3.97 -24.23 4.86
CA CYS A 765 3.35 -23.38 3.84
C CYS A 765 2.24 -22.50 4.41
N ALA A 766 1.42 -23.05 5.31
CA ALA A 766 0.36 -22.30 5.99
C ALA A 766 0.92 -21.21 6.91
N GLU A 767 2.13 -21.41 7.45
CA GLU A 767 2.87 -20.43 8.25
C GLU A 767 3.56 -19.37 7.37
N ALA A 768 4.18 -19.75 6.26
CA ALA A 768 4.71 -18.81 5.26
C ALA A 768 3.61 -17.87 4.71
N ARG A 769 2.38 -18.38 4.53
CA ARG A 769 1.20 -17.55 4.22
C ARG A 769 0.95 -16.47 5.27
N LYS A 770 1.15 -16.76 6.57
CA LYS A 770 0.92 -15.79 7.64
C LYS A 770 1.89 -14.63 7.55
N HIS A 771 3.17 -14.86 7.26
CA HIS A 771 4.14 -13.77 7.08
C HIS A 771 3.84 -12.91 5.85
N HIS A 772 3.41 -13.52 4.74
CA HIS A 772 3.19 -12.78 3.49
C HIS A 772 1.85 -12.05 3.42
N CYS A 773 0.74 -12.66 3.86
CA CYS A 773 -0.59 -12.05 3.78
C CYS A 773 -0.80 -10.86 4.74
N HIS A 774 0.08 -10.65 5.73
CA HIS A 774 0.01 -9.49 6.62
C HIS A 774 0.74 -8.27 6.07
N HIS A 775 1.76 -8.47 5.21
CA HIS A 775 2.62 -7.40 4.69
C HIS A 775 2.35 -7.04 3.21
N THR A 776 1.57 -7.85 2.49
CA THR A 776 1.11 -7.58 1.10
C THR A 776 -0.41 -7.56 1.01
#